data_AF-A0A2D6PZP5-F1
#
_entry.id   AF-A0A2D6PZP5-F1
#
_cell.length_a   1.000
_cell.length_b   1.000
_cell.length_c   1.000
_cell.angle_alpha   90.00
_cell.angle_beta   90.00
_cell.angle_gamma   90.00
#
_symmetry.space_group_name_H-M   'P 1'
#
loop_
_entity.id
_entity.type
_entity.pdbx_description
1 polymer ?
#
loop_
_entity_poly.entity_id
_entity_poly.type
_entity_poly.pdbx_seq_one_letter_code
_entity_poly.pdbx_strand_id
1 'polypeptide(L)'
;MTSWLLAVLSCLTLVALASGQAILSVPSVFPTITAAITAANNGDIVEVAPGTYVETDISFQGKAITVRSTMGPTMTVIDAQMGARCVLFQSGETSASRLTGFTLTNGLVGGGNSTIPRSGGAIRCFGASPMIKDCNFEANAARSDPTSDGGYGGAVALFSGSMPVFRSCRFSGNQAGNAGASATTGGWGGAVYVDALSTGTFEDCTFDANRAGFGMPCVSPFGCPPGAGSGEMASGGNGGAVAAEGVCTFVRCELTLNLAGAPSGGGFIYPGGSGGSGGAVYLASGTFLDCTFSGNFSNSGASGDPYGGSGGRGGAICATSTTVATTITRCEFRNNTSGNGGAGYNVTGPAGRGGAVFLNAGQVTGCTFAFNQAGVGYSFGGCVSGLGAAVWTAGTVTSSTFFGNQAAPCPGPPPAYAVAGASSMTNCIVWNNPSGEIEPGITTSYCVVSGGAPPGAGNVSADPMFRDPATADLRLLPGSPAIDTGDPATIVLVGAIDLEGDPRLIGQGIDIGADEFCLLGNGGDLAVESEVNGGGNRTICSKLAQPGDTVALDVFSPLASMTGQPVSIAFQAFVSSLPPTTGFLIPTLHVDPNAVILIPFQAFPNNGVTVTTTVPLALTGMTLRVQAFGAGTSGPAISGAHEIVVP
;
A
#
# COMPACT_ATOMS: atom_id res chain seq x y z
N MET A 1 53.16 4.55 -60.99
CA MET A 1 53.44 4.40 -59.55
C MET A 1 53.22 5.76 -58.89
N THR A 2 52.03 6.38 -58.75
CA THR A 2 50.65 5.96 -58.46
C THR A 2 50.46 5.14 -57.20
N SER A 3 50.52 5.82 -56.06
CA SER A 3 49.75 5.59 -54.82
C SER A 3 50.23 6.64 -53.80
N TRP A 4 49.46 6.93 -52.76
CA TRP A 4 49.77 7.87 -51.65
C TRP A 4 49.31 9.34 -51.75
N LEU A 5 48.24 9.64 -52.51
CA LEU A 5 47.58 10.96 -52.45
C LEU A 5 46.10 10.93 -52.02
N LEU A 6 45.63 9.89 -51.32
CA LEU A 6 44.23 9.77 -50.88
C LEU A 6 44.16 9.11 -49.49
N ALA A 7 44.52 9.85 -48.44
CA ALA A 7 44.24 9.45 -47.05
C ALA A 7 44.23 10.63 -46.04
N VAL A 8 43.96 11.86 -46.48
CA VAL A 8 43.86 13.04 -45.58
C VAL A 8 42.47 13.69 -45.63
N LEU A 9 41.46 13.01 -46.20
CA LEU A 9 40.09 13.52 -46.29
C LEU A 9 39.03 12.55 -45.72
N SER A 10 39.30 11.90 -44.58
CA SER A 10 38.28 11.10 -43.87
C SER A 10 38.14 11.42 -42.38
N CYS A 11 38.85 12.41 -41.85
CA CYS A 11 38.51 13.01 -40.57
C CYS A 11 37.62 14.24 -40.80
N LEU A 12 36.52 14.06 -41.54
CA LEU A 12 35.35 14.90 -41.32
C LEU A 12 34.89 14.50 -39.92
N THR A 13 35.16 15.38 -38.97
CA THR A 13 34.59 15.34 -37.64
C THR A 13 33.07 15.20 -37.78
N LEU A 14 32.56 13.98 -37.58
CA LEU A 14 31.31 13.80 -36.86
C LEU A 14 31.59 14.37 -35.46
N VAL A 15 31.57 15.69 -35.35
CA VAL A 15 31.03 16.30 -34.15
C VAL A 15 29.60 15.79 -34.15
N ALA A 16 29.36 14.68 -33.45
CA ALA A 16 28.07 14.48 -32.86
C ALA A 16 27.82 15.78 -32.09
N LEU A 17 27.00 16.66 -32.66
CA LEU A 17 26.36 17.70 -31.88
C LEU A 17 25.68 16.90 -30.77
N ALA A 18 26.31 16.87 -29.59
CA ALA A 18 25.56 16.69 -28.38
C ALA A 18 24.52 17.80 -28.47
N SER A 19 23.30 17.46 -28.91
CA SER A 19 22.21 18.41 -28.88
C SER A 19 22.08 18.75 -27.42
N GLY A 20 22.55 19.95 -27.05
CA GLY A 20 22.36 20.44 -25.69
C GLY A 20 20.86 20.33 -25.41
N GLN A 21 20.53 19.70 -24.29
CA GLN A 21 19.16 19.60 -23.82
C GLN A 21 18.52 20.98 -23.85
N ALA A 22 17.61 21.20 -24.80
CA ALA A 22 16.93 22.47 -24.91
C ALA A 22 15.80 22.53 -23.89
N ILE A 23 15.57 23.72 -23.32
CA ILE A 23 14.44 23.98 -22.44
C ILE A 23 13.42 24.80 -23.23
N LEU A 24 12.24 24.23 -23.44
CA LEU A 24 11.13 24.83 -24.17
C LEU A 24 10.09 25.31 -23.15
N SER A 25 9.99 26.62 -22.96
CA SER A 25 9.13 27.22 -21.93
C SER A 25 7.71 27.49 -22.43
N VAL A 26 6.73 27.02 -21.68
CA VAL A 26 5.29 27.22 -21.88
C VAL A 26 4.75 28.04 -20.69
N PRO A 27 3.98 29.13 -20.91
CA PRO A 27 3.50 29.65 -22.18
C PRO A 27 4.41 30.74 -22.81
N SER A 28 5.54 31.08 -22.18
CA SER A 28 6.32 32.29 -22.53
C SER A 28 6.95 32.26 -23.93
N VAL A 29 7.37 31.08 -24.41
CA VAL A 29 7.94 30.88 -25.75
C VAL A 29 6.95 30.16 -26.65
N PHE A 30 6.33 29.10 -26.14
CA PHE A 30 5.33 28.33 -26.86
C PHE A 30 3.97 28.52 -26.20
N PRO A 31 2.90 28.82 -26.97
CA PRO A 31 1.59 29.12 -26.37
C PRO A 31 0.90 27.90 -25.74
N THR A 32 1.28 26.68 -26.14
CA THR A 32 0.69 25.43 -25.68
C THR A 32 1.74 24.36 -25.44
N ILE A 33 1.41 23.37 -24.60
CA ILE A 33 2.26 22.21 -24.33
C ILE A 33 2.47 21.42 -25.63
N THR A 34 1.41 21.23 -26.42
CA THR A 34 1.48 20.53 -27.71
C THR A 34 2.43 21.21 -28.71
N ALA A 35 2.45 22.55 -28.75
CA ALA A 35 3.36 23.30 -29.62
C ALA A 35 4.82 23.12 -29.20
N ALA A 36 5.10 23.15 -27.90
CA ALA A 36 6.44 22.89 -27.38
C ALA A 36 6.90 21.46 -27.68
N ILE A 37 6.06 20.44 -27.43
CA ILE A 37 6.38 19.04 -27.75
C ILE A 37 6.67 18.87 -29.25
N THR A 38 5.90 19.53 -30.12
CA THR A 38 6.11 19.46 -31.57
C THR A 38 7.49 19.99 -31.98
N ALA A 39 7.96 21.08 -31.35
CA ALA A 39 9.27 21.66 -31.59
C ALA A 39 10.43 20.93 -30.90
N ALA A 40 10.16 20.18 -29.83
CA ALA A 40 11.17 19.47 -29.05
C ALA A 40 11.83 18.33 -29.85
N ASN A 41 13.12 18.10 -29.59
CA ASN A 41 13.88 16.93 -30.01
C ASN A 41 14.08 15.96 -28.85
N ASN A 42 14.50 14.73 -29.15
CA ASN A 42 14.83 13.76 -28.10
C ASN A 42 15.89 14.32 -27.13
N GLY A 43 15.64 14.18 -25.83
CA GLY A 43 16.49 14.71 -24.76
C GLY A 43 16.05 16.08 -24.22
N ASP A 44 15.19 16.81 -24.92
CA ASP A 44 14.73 18.14 -24.52
C ASP A 44 13.76 18.10 -23.32
N ILE A 45 13.64 19.26 -22.68
CA ILE A 45 12.70 19.50 -21.57
C ILE A 45 11.67 20.52 -22.01
N VAL A 46 10.39 20.18 -21.88
CA VAL A 46 9.28 21.13 -21.94
C VAL A 46 8.96 21.57 -20.52
N GLU A 47 9.23 22.84 -20.20
CA GLU A 47 8.93 23.44 -18.90
C GLU A 47 7.62 24.21 -18.94
N VAL A 48 6.71 23.82 -18.05
CA VAL A 48 5.37 24.41 -17.99
C VAL A 48 5.24 25.26 -16.74
N ALA A 49 4.96 26.55 -16.93
CA ALA A 49 4.71 27.50 -15.86
C ALA A 49 3.37 27.19 -15.14
N PRO A 50 3.15 27.71 -13.92
CA PRO A 50 1.87 27.61 -13.23
C PRO A 50 0.72 28.13 -14.09
N GLY A 51 -0.41 27.42 -14.07
CA GLY A 51 -1.59 27.77 -14.87
C GLY A 51 -2.47 26.57 -15.20
N THR A 52 -3.64 26.87 -15.75
CA THR A 52 -4.56 25.87 -16.30
C THR A 52 -4.44 25.86 -17.82
N TYR A 53 -4.08 24.70 -18.36
CA TYR A 53 -3.89 24.45 -19.78
C TYR A 53 -5.06 23.62 -20.28
N VAL A 54 -5.90 24.25 -21.11
CA VAL A 54 -7.04 23.59 -21.75
C VAL A 54 -6.55 22.95 -23.04
N GLU A 55 -6.10 21.71 -22.91
CA GLU A 55 -5.59 20.89 -24.00
C GLU A 55 -6.05 19.44 -23.81
N THR A 56 -6.21 18.71 -24.92
CA THR A 56 -6.65 17.32 -24.93
C THR A 56 -5.78 16.49 -25.86
N ASP A 57 -5.65 15.19 -25.57
CA ASP A 57 -4.89 14.21 -26.36
C ASP A 57 -3.45 14.67 -26.66
N ILE A 58 -2.79 15.29 -25.66
CA ILE A 58 -1.39 15.70 -25.77
C ILE A 58 -0.53 14.46 -26.03
N SER A 59 0.10 14.41 -27.21
CA SER A 59 0.93 13.27 -27.62
C SER A 59 2.41 13.62 -27.60
N PHE A 60 3.22 12.71 -27.06
CA PHE A 60 4.68 12.80 -27.04
C PHE A 60 5.32 12.41 -28.38
N GLN A 61 4.54 11.89 -29.33
CA GLN A 61 4.97 11.58 -30.71
C GLN A 61 6.18 10.62 -30.75
N GLY A 62 6.29 9.70 -29.78
CA GLY A 62 7.41 8.76 -29.68
C GLY A 62 8.73 9.40 -29.22
N LYS A 63 8.72 10.67 -28.82
CA LYS A 63 9.92 11.42 -28.44
C LYS A 63 10.32 11.14 -26.99
N ALA A 64 11.61 10.94 -26.78
CA ALA A 64 12.22 10.79 -25.46
C ALA A 64 12.45 12.16 -24.81
N ILE A 65 11.37 12.82 -24.40
CA ILE A 65 11.38 14.17 -23.80
C ILE A 65 10.85 14.16 -22.37
N THR A 66 11.23 15.17 -21.59
CA THR A 66 10.65 15.41 -20.26
C THR A 66 9.69 16.60 -20.32
N VAL A 67 8.41 16.37 -20.08
CA VAL A 67 7.42 17.42 -19.85
C VAL A 67 7.27 17.57 -18.34
N ARG A 68 7.65 18.73 -17.79
CA ARG A 68 7.63 18.98 -16.35
C ARG A 68 6.98 20.31 -16.00
N SER A 69 6.21 20.33 -14.92
CA SER A 69 5.81 21.59 -14.31
C SER A 69 6.97 22.22 -13.54
N THR A 70 6.90 23.53 -13.34
CA THR A 70 7.88 24.31 -12.58
C THR A 70 7.50 24.48 -11.10
N MET A 71 6.23 24.28 -10.73
CA MET A 71 5.71 24.49 -9.36
C MET A 71 4.86 23.32 -8.83
N GLY A 72 4.91 22.15 -9.48
CA GLY A 72 4.21 20.94 -9.03
C GLY A 72 2.72 20.87 -9.40
N PRO A 73 2.06 19.75 -9.07
CA PRO A 73 0.74 19.41 -9.59
C PRO A 73 -0.36 20.34 -9.09
N THR A 74 -0.22 20.93 -7.90
CA THR A 74 -1.21 21.85 -7.31
C THR A 74 -1.32 23.19 -8.03
N MET A 75 -0.29 23.58 -8.78
CA MET A 75 -0.20 24.88 -9.45
C MET A 75 -0.26 24.78 -10.99
N THR A 76 -0.12 23.58 -11.55
CA THR A 76 -0.08 23.33 -13.00
C THR A 76 -1.07 22.24 -13.38
N VAL A 77 -2.15 22.65 -14.05
CA VAL A 77 -3.30 21.79 -14.36
C VAL A 77 -3.45 21.63 -15.87
N ILE A 78 -3.58 20.38 -16.32
CA ILE A 78 -4.05 20.02 -17.66
C ILE A 78 -5.53 19.65 -17.52
N ASP A 79 -6.40 20.49 -18.07
CA ASP A 79 -7.85 20.34 -17.97
C ASP A 79 -8.43 19.97 -19.33
N ALA A 80 -8.91 18.74 -19.46
CA ALA A 80 -9.48 18.23 -20.70
C ALA A 80 -10.93 18.68 -20.93
N GLN A 81 -11.56 19.38 -19.98
CA GLN A 81 -12.93 19.93 -20.06
C GLN A 81 -13.99 18.93 -20.52
N MET A 82 -13.83 17.66 -20.16
CA MET A 82 -14.68 16.54 -20.57
C MET A 82 -14.71 16.31 -22.09
N GLY A 83 -13.77 16.88 -22.85
CA GLY A 83 -13.73 16.82 -24.31
C GLY A 83 -13.10 15.55 -24.87
N ALA A 84 -12.03 15.06 -24.21
CA ALA A 84 -11.35 13.81 -24.52
C ALA A 84 -10.41 13.44 -23.35
N ARG A 85 -9.27 12.81 -23.67
CA ARG A 85 -8.21 12.49 -22.70
C ARG A 85 -7.30 13.68 -22.50
N CYS A 86 -6.53 13.68 -21.41
CA CYS A 86 -5.48 14.68 -21.20
C CYS A 86 -4.24 14.38 -22.05
N VAL A 87 -3.69 13.17 -21.94
CA VAL A 87 -2.40 12.77 -22.55
C VAL A 87 -2.52 11.40 -23.21
N LEU A 88 -1.82 11.21 -24.34
CA LEU A 88 -1.86 9.99 -25.15
C LEU A 88 -0.45 9.50 -25.50
N PHE A 89 -0.11 8.28 -25.06
CA PHE A 89 1.13 7.57 -25.39
C PHE A 89 0.80 6.39 -26.32
N GLN A 90 1.24 6.44 -27.58
CA GLN A 90 0.87 5.46 -28.60
C GLN A 90 1.90 5.29 -29.74
N SER A 91 3.09 5.85 -29.59
CA SER A 91 4.10 5.94 -30.65
C SER A 91 5.43 5.31 -30.22
N GLY A 92 5.37 4.32 -29.34
CA GLY A 92 6.55 3.60 -28.83
C GLY A 92 7.34 4.39 -27.80
N GLU A 93 6.69 5.29 -27.05
CA GLU A 93 7.32 6.04 -25.96
C GLU A 93 7.92 5.08 -24.92
N THR A 94 9.18 5.30 -24.57
CA THR A 94 9.88 4.53 -23.55
C THR A 94 9.87 5.27 -22.21
N SER A 95 10.52 4.70 -21.19
CA SER A 95 10.68 5.33 -19.87
C SER A 95 11.45 6.67 -19.91
N ALA A 96 12.12 6.97 -21.03
CA ALA A 96 12.73 8.27 -21.29
C ALA A 96 11.70 9.38 -21.62
N SER A 97 10.46 9.01 -21.92
CA SER A 97 9.31 9.92 -22.08
C SER A 97 8.69 10.14 -20.70
N ARG A 98 8.89 11.34 -20.14
CA ARG A 98 8.60 11.61 -18.73
C ARG A 98 7.53 12.69 -18.61
N LEU A 99 6.47 12.39 -17.86
CA LEU A 99 5.47 13.37 -17.45
C LEU A 99 5.61 13.62 -15.95
N THR A 100 5.75 14.88 -15.54
CA THR A 100 6.12 15.22 -14.16
C THR A 100 5.38 16.43 -13.62
N GLY A 101 4.74 16.29 -12.46
CA GLY A 101 4.31 17.45 -11.68
C GLY A 101 3.00 18.08 -12.15
N PHE A 102 2.07 17.33 -12.75
CA PHE A 102 0.82 17.88 -13.28
C PHE A 102 -0.39 17.34 -12.56
N THR A 103 -1.43 18.17 -12.43
CA THR A 103 -2.80 17.67 -12.23
C THR A 103 -3.44 17.45 -13.59
N LEU A 104 -3.93 16.24 -13.84
CA LEU A 104 -4.70 15.85 -15.01
C LEU A 104 -6.16 15.65 -14.57
N THR A 105 -7.06 16.49 -15.08
CA THR A 105 -8.44 16.54 -14.60
C THR A 105 -9.46 16.68 -15.73
N ASN A 106 -10.71 16.35 -15.39
CA ASN A 106 -11.87 16.40 -16.28
C ASN A 106 -11.67 15.65 -17.60
N GLY A 107 -10.81 14.64 -17.63
CA GLY A 107 -10.67 13.74 -18.76
C GLY A 107 -11.90 12.84 -18.86
N LEU A 108 -12.57 12.82 -20.02
CA LEU A 108 -13.76 12.00 -20.24
C LEU A 108 -13.66 11.26 -21.58
N VAL A 109 -13.79 9.94 -21.53
CA VAL A 109 -13.94 9.10 -22.71
C VAL A 109 -15.23 8.28 -22.62
N GLY A 110 -15.92 8.11 -23.75
CA GLY A 110 -17.17 7.35 -23.83
C GLY A 110 -18.44 8.15 -23.55
N GLY A 111 -19.53 7.74 -24.21
CA GLY A 111 -20.80 8.48 -24.33
C GLY A 111 -21.15 8.73 -25.80
N GLY A 112 -22.43 8.57 -26.18
CA GLY A 112 -23.06 8.84 -27.50
C GLY A 112 -22.17 8.78 -28.75
N ASN A 113 -22.29 7.74 -29.58
CA ASN A 113 -21.61 7.58 -30.89
C ASN A 113 -20.13 8.06 -30.93
N SER A 114 -19.40 7.93 -29.83
CA SER A 114 -17.99 8.33 -29.74
C SER A 114 -17.11 7.34 -30.51
N THR A 115 -16.30 7.87 -31.43
CA THR A 115 -15.23 7.16 -32.16
C THR A 115 -13.95 7.01 -31.34
N ILE A 116 -13.86 7.68 -30.18
CA ILE A 116 -12.69 7.63 -29.30
C ILE A 116 -12.72 6.29 -28.52
N PRO A 117 -11.60 5.54 -28.47
CA PRO A 117 -11.48 4.35 -27.63
C PRO A 117 -11.84 4.65 -26.17
N ARG A 118 -12.77 3.86 -25.62
CA ARG A 118 -13.43 4.06 -24.31
C ARG A 118 -12.54 3.67 -23.13
N SER A 119 -11.34 4.24 -23.08
CA SER A 119 -10.35 3.86 -22.07
C SER A 119 -9.39 4.98 -21.72
N GLY A 120 -9.12 5.13 -20.42
CA GLY A 120 -8.10 6.02 -19.89
C GLY A 120 -8.51 7.49 -19.98
N GLY A 121 -9.43 7.93 -19.11
CA GLY A 121 -9.98 9.29 -19.14
C GLY A 121 -8.91 10.39 -19.07
N ALA A 122 -7.83 10.20 -18.31
CA ALA A 122 -6.66 11.09 -18.32
C ALA A 122 -5.58 10.62 -19.29
N ILE A 123 -5.11 9.39 -19.15
CA ILE A 123 -3.99 8.82 -19.91
C ILE A 123 -4.39 7.50 -20.56
N ARG A 124 -4.05 7.35 -21.83
CA ARG A 124 -4.03 6.05 -22.50
C ARG A 124 -2.61 5.72 -22.95
N CYS A 125 -2.14 4.54 -22.56
CA CYS A 125 -0.89 3.96 -23.05
C CYS A 125 -1.22 2.78 -23.96
N PHE A 126 -0.66 2.78 -25.18
CA PHE A 126 -0.84 1.72 -26.17
C PHE A 126 0.51 1.35 -26.78
N GLY A 127 1.08 0.21 -26.37
CA GLY A 127 2.43 -0.19 -26.76
C GLY A 127 3.51 0.82 -26.33
N ALA A 128 3.30 1.48 -25.19
CA ALA A 128 4.17 2.52 -24.67
C ALA A 128 4.41 2.35 -23.17
N SER A 129 5.61 2.71 -22.72
CA SER A 129 6.08 2.51 -21.34
C SER A 129 6.67 3.79 -20.74
N PRO A 130 5.91 4.90 -20.67
CA PRO A 130 6.39 6.17 -20.13
C PRO A 130 6.65 6.12 -18.62
N MET A 131 7.39 7.11 -18.11
CA MET A 131 7.53 7.36 -16.67
C MET A 131 6.63 8.52 -16.25
N ILE A 132 5.70 8.27 -15.33
CA ILE A 132 4.83 9.29 -14.76
C ILE A 132 5.21 9.48 -13.30
N LYS A 133 5.51 10.72 -12.91
CA LYS A 133 5.91 11.02 -11.54
C LYS A 133 5.29 12.30 -11.00
N ASP A 134 5.01 12.34 -9.71
CA ASP A 134 4.55 13.54 -9.00
C ASP A 134 3.27 14.14 -9.63
N CYS A 135 2.38 13.29 -10.16
CA CYS A 135 1.17 13.73 -10.85
C CYS A 135 -0.10 13.40 -10.07
N ASN A 136 -1.10 14.29 -10.17
CA ASN A 136 -2.45 14.08 -9.67
C ASN A 136 -3.40 13.73 -10.81
N PHE A 137 -4.23 12.72 -10.62
CA PHE A 137 -5.29 12.29 -11.52
C PHE A 137 -6.61 12.47 -10.81
N GLU A 138 -7.35 13.51 -11.17
CA GLU A 138 -8.52 13.95 -10.43
C GLU A 138 -9.77 13.96 -11.31
N ALA A 139 -10.86 13.36 -10.81
CA ALA A 139 -12.18 13.42 -11.45
C ALA A 139 -12.21 13.00 -12.94
N ASN A 140 -11.34 12.08 -13.34
CA ASN A 140 -11.33 11.55 -14.71
C ASN A 140 -12.29 10.36 -14.82
N ALA A 141 -12.90 10.21 -16.00
CA ALA A 141 -13.90 9.19 -16.22
C ALA A 141 -13.80 8.45 -17.58
N ALA A 142 -14.11 7.16 -17.53
CA ALA A 142 -14.32 6.30 -18.69
C ALA A 142 -15.73 5.70 -18.63
N ARG A 143 -16.62 6.15 -19.52
CA ARG A 143 -18.02 5.72 -19.58
C ARG A 143 -18.23 4.63 -20.62
N SER A 144 -19.10 3.67 -20.32
CA SER A 144 -19.63 2.74 -21.31
C SER A 144 -20.85 3.30 -22.04
N ASP A 145 -21.19 2.68 -23.17
CA ASP A 145 -22.44 2.84 -23.92
C ASP A 145 -23.31 1.61 -23.65
N PRO A 146 -24.64 1.71 -23.69
CA PRO A 146 -25.54 0.56 -23.68
C PRO A 146 -25.17 -0.61 -24.62
N THR A 147 -24.38 -0.41 -25.68
CA THR A 147 -24.04 -1.48 -26.65
C THR A 147 -22.64 -2.10 -26.52
N SER A 148 -21.81 -1.75 -25.52
CA SER A 148 -20.44 -2.30 -25.42
C SER A 148 -20.03 -2.78 -24.02
N ASP A 149 -18.89 -3.47 -24.00
CA ASP A 149 -18.11 -3.76 -22.81
C ASP A 149 -17.80 -2.47 -22.01
N GLY A 150 -17.64 -2.64 -20.69
CA GLY A 150 -17.60 -1.56 -19.70
C GLY A 150 -16.53 -0.48 -19.93
N GLY A 151 -16.58 0.62 -19.17
CA GLY A 151 -15.51 1.62 -19.19
C GLY A 151 -14.23 1.05 -18.58
N TYR A 152 -13.07 1.34 -19.19
CA TYR A 152 -11.76 0.84 -18.77
C TYR A 152 -10.86 1.98 -18.27
N GLY A 153 -10.48 1.96 -17.00
CA GLY A 153 -9.50 2.90 -16.46
C GLY A 153 -10.01 4.35 -16.44
N GLY A 154 -10.69 4.77 -15.37
CA GLY A 154 -11.27 6.12 -15.30
C GLY A 154 -10.23 7.21 -15.49
N ALA A 155 -9.01 7.03 -14.95
CA ALA A 155 -7.86 7.88 -15.23
C ALA A 155 -6.94 7.28 -16.28
N VAL A 156 -6.46 6.05 -16.08
CA VAL A 156 -5.37 5.47 -16.88
C VAL A 156 -5.79 4.14 -17.47
N ALA A 157 -5.51 3.91 -18.75
CA ALA A 157 -5.66 2.59 -19.34
C ALA A 157 -4.41 2.15 -20.10
N LEU A 158 -3.96 0.93 -19.81
CA LEU A 158 -2.73 0.33 -20.33
C LEU A 158 -3.07 -0.85 -21.26
N PHE A 159 -2.56 -0.78 -22.50
CA PHE A 159 -2.83 -1.79 -23.53
C PHE A 159 -1.59 -2.19 -24.31
N SER A 160 -1.65 -3.39 -24.90
CA SER A 160 -0.70 -3.85 -25.93
C SER A 160 0.75 -3.88 -25.44
N GLY A 161 0.98 -4.46 -24.26
CA GLY A 161 2.32 -4.61 -23.70
C GLY A 161 2.89 -3.32 -23.13
N SER A 162 2.03 -2.41 -22.67
CA SER A 162 2.46 -1.18 -22.01
C SER A 162 3.00 -1.49 -20.62
N MET A 163 4.15 -0.91 -20.26
CA MET A 163 4.79 -1.12 -18.95
C MET A 163 5.22 0.21 -18.28
N PRO A 164 4.30 1.17 -18.09
CA PRO A 164 4.64 2.42 -17.43
C PRO A 164 4.95 2.25 -15.95
N VAL A 165 5.72 3.20 -15.43
CA VAL A 165 6.00 3.33 -13.99
C VAL A 165 5.36 4.60 -13.46
N PHE A 166 4.55 4.47 -12.42
CA PHE A 166 3.96 5.56 -11.66
C PHE A 166 4.69 5.70 -10.33
N ARG A 167 5.23 6.89 -10.06
CA ARG A 167 5.92 7.19 -8.79
C ARG A 167 5.37 8.45 -8.14
N SER A 168 5.04 8.40 -6.86
CA SER A 168 4.55 9.58 -6.12
C SER A 168 3.32 10.21 -6.77
N CYS A 169 2.42 9.37 -7.32
CA CYS A 169 1.23 9.83 -8.02
C CYS A 169 -0.02 9.66 -7.14
N ARG A 170 -0.98 10.57 -7.30
CA ARG A 170 -2.27 10.50 -6.61
C ARG A 170 -3.41 10.30 -7.59
N PHE A 171 -4.22 9.27 -7.39
CA PHE A 171 -5.44 8.99 -8.15
C PHE A 171 -6.64 9.22 -7.25
N SER A 172 -7.41 10.28 -7.48
CA SER A 172 -8.53 10.66 -6.62
C SER A 172 -9.83 10.87 -7.40
N GLY A 173 -10.91 10.23 -6.95
CA GLY A 173 -12.26 10.46 -7.48
C GLY A 173 -12.43 10.06 -8.95
N ASN A 174 -11.60 9.15 -9.47
CA ASN A 174 -11.71 8.69 -10.85
C ASN A 174 -12.78 7.60 -10.98
N GLN A 175 -13.46 7.56 -12.14
CA GLN A 175 -14.61 6.69 -12.35
C GLN A 175 -14.55 5.89 -13.65
N ALA A 176 -14.74 4.58 -13.57
CA ALA A 176 -14.97 3.71 -14.73
C ALA A 176 -16.37 3.08 -14.65
N GLY A 177 -17.14 3.11 -15.74
CA GLY A 177 -18.47 2.50 -15.83
C GLY A 177 -19.60 3.46 -16.21
N ASN A 178 -20.81 2.92 -16.35
CA ASN A 178 -21.96 3.66 -16.90
C ASN A 178 -22.68 4.55 -15.87
N ALA A 179 -23.20 5.68 -16.35
CA ALA A 179 -24.19 6.51 -15.67
C ALA A 179 -25.65 6.24 -16.15
N GLY A 180 -25.84 5.35 -17.13
CA GLY A 180 -27.13 5.03 -17.77
C GLY A 180 -27.73 3.66 -17.42
N ALA A 181 -29.06 3.56 -17.51
CA ALA A 181 -29.88 2.45 -17.01
C ALA A 181 -29.81 1.12 -17.79
N SER A 182 -29.08 1.04 -18.90
CA SER A 182 -29.16 -0.10 -19.85
C SER A 182 -27.85 -0.87 -20.09
N ALA A 183 -26.75 -0.57 -19.39
CA ALA A 183 -25.55 -1.40 -19.53
C ALA A 183 -25.62 -2.66 -18.65
N THR A 184 -25.11 -3.77 -19.18
CA THR A 184 -25.05 -5.09 -18.54
C THR A 184 -23.69 -5.36 -17.87
N THR A 185 -22.68 -4.55 -18.18
CA THR A 185 -21.28 -4.74 -17.79
C THR A 185 -20.78 -3.60 -16.88
N GLY A 186 -20.15 -3.98 -15.77
CA GLY A 186 -19.51 -3.05 -14.84
C GLY A 186 -18.24 -2.40 -15.40
N GLY A 187 -17.80 -1.29 -14.81
CA GLY A 187 -16.52 -0.66 -15.14
C GLY A 187 -15.33 -1.47 -14.62
N TRP A 188 -14.17 -1.30 -15.23
CA TRP A 188 -12.92 -1.96 -14.87
C TRP A 188 -11.88 -0.92 -14.51
N GLY A 189 -11.45 -0.89 -13.25
CA GLY A 189 -10.39 0.00 -12.79
C GLY A 189 -10.88 1.45 -12.70
N GLY A 190 -11.43 1.84 -11.55
CA GLY A 190 -11.98 3.19 -11.39
C GLY A 190 -10.92 4.27 -11.62
N ALA A 191 -9.68 4.01 -11.22
CA ALA A 191 -8.52 4.80 -11.64
C ALA A 191 -7.80 4.15 -12.82
N VAL A 192 -7.33 2.90 -12.68
CA VAL A 192 -6.38 2.30 -13.64
C VAL A 192 -6.87 0.96 -14.14
N TYR A 193 -6.83 0.77 -15.46
CA TYR A 193 -7.01 -0.53 -16.10
C TYR A 193 -5.72 -1.02 -16.76
N VAL A 194 -5.43 -2.31 -16.62
CA VAL A 194 -4.26 -2.99 -17.20
C VAL A 194 -4.70 -4.24 -17.94
N ASP A 195 -4.46 -4.30 -19.25
CA ASP A 195 -4.78 -5.48 -20.05
C ASP A 195 -3.85 -6.68 -19.74
N ALA A 196 -4.20 -7.86 -20.28
CA ALA A 196 -3.50 -9.11 -20.01
C ALA A 196 -2.01 -9.14 -20.43
N LEU A 197 -1.61 -8.26 -21.36
CA LEU A 197 -0.24 -8.21 -21.88
C LEU A 197 0.58 -7.08 -21.23
N SER A 198 -0.07 -6.16 -20.56
CA SER A 198 0.53 -4.98 -19.93
C SER A 198 0.84 -5.23 -18.46
N THR A 199 1.72 -4.40 -17.90
CA THR A 199 2.02 -4.40 -16.48
C THR A 199 2.00 -2.97 -15.94
N GLY A 200 1.59 -2.82 -14.69
CA GLY A 200 1.62 -1.54 -13.98
C GLY A 200 2.52 -1.63 -12.76
N THR A 201 3.46 -0.69 -12.63
CA THR A 201 4.27 -0.52 -11.41
C THR A 201 3.89 0.78 -10.73
N PHE A 202 3.45 0.68 -9.48
CA PHE A 202 3.05 1.81 -8.64
C PHE A 202 3.95 1.86 -7.40
N GLU A 203 4.66 2.97 -7.26
CA GLU A 203 5.58 3.23 -6.15
C GLU A 203 5.14 4.52 -5.45
N ASP A 204 4.95 4.46 -4.13
CA ASP A 204 4.62 5.64 -3.33
C ASP A 204 3.35 6.36 -3.82
N CYS A 205 2.38 5.59 -4.33
CA CYS A 205 1.17 6.13 -4.94
C CYS A 205 -0.04 6.06 -4.00
N THR A 206 -0.95 7.03 -4.13
CA THR A 206 -2.21 7.05 -3.39
C THR A 206 -3.40 6.87 -4.33
N PHE A 207 -4.31 5.96 -3.99
CA PHE A 207 -5.59 5.75 -4.68
C PHE A 207 -6.72 6.01 -3.70
N ASP A 208 -7.40 7.13 -3.86
CA ASP A 208 -8.41 7.61 -2.92
C ASP A 208 -9.77 7.79 -3.61
N ALA A 209 -10.82 7.18 -3.06
CA ALA A 209 -12.20 7.37 -3.50
C ALA A 209 -12.44 7.10 -5.00
N ASN A 210 -11.70 6.17 -5.61
CA ASN A 210 -11.92 5.78 -7.01
C ASN A 210 -13.04 4.74 -7.10
N ARG A 211 -13.77 4.74 -8.22
CA ARG A 211 -14.98 3.93 -8.39
C ARG A 211 -15.03 3.20 -9.73
N ALA A 212 -15.23 1.89 -9.67
CA ALA A 212 -15.54 1.06 -10.83
C ALA A 212 -16.97 0.53 -10.72
N GLY A 213 -17.92 0.96 -11.56
CA GLY A 213 -19.30 0.47 -11.53
C GLY A 213 -20.37 1.51 -11.89
N PHE A 214 -21.64 1.11 -11.72
CA PHE A 214 -22.81 1.93 -12.02
C PHE A 214 -23.12 2.99 -10.96
N GLY A 215 -23.72 4.10 -11.38
CA GLY A 215 -24.22 5.17 -10.53
C GLY A 215 -23.81 6.55 -11.04
N MET A 216 -24.61 7.57 -10.73
CA MET A 216 -24.26 8.95 -11.06
C MET A 216 -22.88 9.30 -10.48
N PRO A 217 -22.10 10.16 -11.15
CA PRO A 217 -20.85 10.68 -10.58
C PRO A 217 -21.12 11.22 -9.18
N CYS A 218 -20.25 10.90 -8.23
CA CYS A 218 -20.31 11.43 -6.87
C CYS A 218 -20.13 12.96 -6.94
N VAL A 219 -21.23 13.72 -6.97
CA VAL A 219 -21.18 15.19 -7.00
C VAL A 219 -21.03 15.83 -5.61
N SER A 220 -20.61 15.07 -4.58
CA SER A 220 -20.30 15.62 -3.26
C SER A 220 -19.23 14.84 -2.49
N PRO A 221 -18.35 15.52 -1.72
CA PRO A 221 -17.26 14.94 -0.93
C PRO A 221 -17.73 14.15 0.32
N PHE A 222 -19.04 14.06 0.55
CA PHE A 222 -19.63 13.27 1.63
C PHE A 222 -20.56 12.22 1.01
N GLY A 223 -20.10 10.96 0.98
CA GLY A 223 -20.87 9.73 0.80
C GLY A 223 -22.00 9.72 -0.25
N CYS A 224 -21.87 8.89 -1.28
CA CYS A 224 -23.03 8.48 -2.06
C CYS A 224 -23.97 7.67 -1.12
N PRO A 225 -25.22 8.11 -0.86
CA PRO A 225 -26.15 7.31 -0.08
C PRO A 225 -26.39 5.97 -0.79
N PRO A 226 -26.46 4.84 -0.07
CA PRO A 226 -26.89 3.58 -0.64
C PRO A 226 -28.35 3.70 -1.04
N GLY A 227 -28.67 4.10 -2.29
CA GLY A 227 -30.09 4.18 -2.66
C GLY A 227 -30.53 4.82 -3.97
N ALA A 228 -29.68 5.35 -4.85
CA ALA A 228 -30.17 6.02 -6.06
C ALA A 228 -29.50 5.54 -7.36
N GLY A 229 -29.98 4.41 -7.88
CA GLY A 229 -29.65 3.91 -9.21
C GLY A 229 -30.48 2.68 -9.59
N SER A 230 -31.64 2.90 -10.20
CA SER A 230 -32.56 1.87 -10.71
C SER A 230 -32.10 1.29 -12.06
N GLY A 231 -30.89 0.73 -12.12
CA GLY A 231 -30.40 -0.01 -13.30
C GLY A 231 -30.59 -1.52 -13.10
N GLU A 232 -31.48 -2.12 -13.88
CA GLU A 232 -32.11 -3.42 -13.60
C GLU A 232 -31.27 -4.68 -13.89
N MET A 233 -30.03 -4.60 -14.39
CA MET A 233 -29.29 -5.80 -14.88
C MET A 233 -27.77 -5.71 -14.75
N ALA A 234 -27.27 -4.77 -13.95
CA ALA A 234 -25.86 -4.42 -13.93
C ALA A 234 -24.99 -5.40 -13.13
N SER A 235 -24.02 -6.05 -13.78
CA SER A 235 -22.89 -6.68 -13.08
C SER A 235 -22.00 -5.59 -12.44
N GLY A 236 -21.51 -5.86 -11.23
CA GLY A 236 -20.60 -4.99 -10.50
C GLY A 236 -19.29 -4.77 -11.24
N GLY A 237 -18.68 -3.59 -11.04
CA GLY A 237 -17.36 -3.30 -11.59
C GLY A 237 -16.24 -4.04 -10.86
N ASN A 238 -15.10 -4.16 -11.50
CA ASN A 238 -13.90 -4.78 -10.95
C ASN A 238 -12.86 -3.71 -10.64
N GLY A 239 -12.22 -3.80 -9.47
CA GLY A 239 -11.09 -2.93 -9.12
C GLY A 239 -11.51 -1.46 -8.94
N GLY A 240 -11.97 -1.08 -7.75
CA GLY A 240 -12.43 0.30 -7.52
C GLY A 240 -11.34 1.33 -7.80
N ALA A 241 -10.08 1.03 -7.47
CA ALA A 241 -8.91 1.74 -7.93
C ALA A 241 -8.32 1.11 -9.19
N VAL A 242 -7.86 -0.14 -9.10
CA VAL A 242 -7.08 -0.79 -10.16
C VAL A 242 -7.73 -2.11 -10.57
N ALA A 243 -7.95 -2.30 -11.87
CA ALA A 243 -8.30 -3.60 -12.43
C ALA A 243 -7.23 -4.05 -13.42
N ALA A 244 -6.67 -5.23 -13.20
CA ALA A 244 -5.61 -5.77 -14.03
C ALA A 244 -5.93 -7.20 -14.48
N GLU A 245 -5.93 -7.44 -15.78
CA GLU A 245 -5.87 -8.80 -16.32
C GLU A 245 -4.43 -9.30 -16.34
N GLY A 246 -3.46 -8.39 -16.41
CA GLY A 246 -2.04 -8.64 -16.28
C GLY A 246 -1.53 -8.63 -14.83
N VAL A 247 -0.21 -8.52 -14.70
CA VAL A 247 0.48 -8.47 -13.39
C VAL A 247 0.76 -7.02 -13.01
N CYS A 248 0.48 -6.68 -11.74
CA CYS A 248 0.81 -5.36 -11.19
C CYS A 248 1.66 -5.46 -9.93
N THR A 249 2.50 -4.45 -9.73
CA THR A 249 3.36 -4.30 -8.56
C THR A 249 3.01 -3.01 -7.83
N PHE A 250 2.79 -3.12 -6.53
CA PHE A 250 2.51 -2.01 -5.63
C PHE A 250 3.54 -1.99 -4.50
N VAL A 251 4.19 -0.86 -4.32
CA VAL A 251 5.20 -0.65 -3.27
C VAL A 251 4.88 0.65 -2.55
N ARG A 252 4.72 0.59 -1.23
CA ARG A 252 4.42 1.76 -0.38
C ARG A 252 3.21 2.56 -0.88
N CYS A 253 2.18 1.85 -1.32
CA CYS A 253 0.96 2.46 -1.84
C CYS A 253 -0.13 2.53 -0.78
N GLU A 254 -0.92 3.59 -0.84
CA GLU A 254 -2.09 3.79 0.00
C GLU A 254 -3.35 3.70 -0.86
N LEU A 255 -4.28 2.82 -0.51
CA LEU A 255 -5.53 2.62 -1.23
C LEU A 255 -6.69 2.77 -0.26
N THR A 256 -7.40 3.89 -0.37
CA THR A 256 -8.43 4.31 0.57
C THR A 256 -9.76 4.56 -0.10
N LEU A 257 -10.84 4.10 0.56
CA LEU A 257 -12.22 4.42 0.18
C LEU A 257 -12.59 4.09 -1.27
N ASN A 258 -11.89 3.14 -1.89
CA ASN A 258 -12.17 2.74 -3.26
C ASN A 258 -13.37 1.79 -3.30
N LEU A 259 -14.16 1.90 -4.38
CA LEU A 259 -15.44 1.22 -4.50
C LEU A 259 -15.53 0.43 -5.82
N ALA A 260 -15.68 -0.88 -5.73
CA ALA A 260 -15.98 -1.74 -6.86
C ALA A 260 -17.45 -2.18 -6.83
N GLY A 261 -18.23 -1.83 -7.84
CA GLY A 261 -19.65 -2.16 -7.99
C GLY A 261 -20.62 -1.06 -7.58
N ALA A 262 -21.90 -1.28 -7.88
CA ALA A 262 -23.00 -0.36 -7.59
C ALA A 262 -24.03 -1.01 -6.65
N PRO A 263 -24.74 -0.22 -5.82
CA PRO A 263 -25.89 -0.73 -5.11
C PRO A 263 -26.97 -1.02 -6.17
N SER A 264 -27.17 -2.28 -6.50
CA SER A 264 -28.14 -2.68 -7.51
C SER A 264 -29.56 -2.56 -6.94
N GLY A 265 -30.41 -1.80 -7.64
CA GLY A 265 -31.85 -1.79 -7.42
C GLY A 265 -32.45 -3.11 -7.91
N GLY A 266 -33.15 -3.83 -7.04
CA GLY A 266 -33.79 -5.11 -7.36
C GLY A 266 -35.00 -4.94 -8.26
N GLY A 267 -34.91 -5.41 -9.51
CA GLY A 267 -36.07 -5.74 -10.33
C GLY A 267 -36.36 -7.23 -10.20
N PHE A 268 -37.53 -7.60 -9.68
CA PHE A 268 -37.95 -9.00 -9.42
C PHE A 268 -38.21 -9.86 -10.69
N ILE A 269 -37.76 -9.43 -11.86
CA ILE A 269 -38.14 -10.04 -13.15
C ILE A 269 -36.99 -10.88 -13.76
N TYR A 270 -35.75 -10.79 -13.24
CA TYR A 270 -34.56 -11.46 -13.82
C TYR A 270 -33.52 -11.88 -12.75
N PRO A 271 -32.54 -12.76 -13.09
CA PRO A 271 -31.44 -13.11 -12.20
C PRO A 271 -30.65 -11.88 -11.76
N GLY A 272 -30.25 -11.84 -10.49
CA GLY A 272 -29.54 -10.69 -9.92
C GLY A 272 -28.09 -10.60 -10.45
N GLY A 273 -27.66 -9.39 -10.82
CA GLY A 273 -26.27 -9.12 -11.19
C GLY A 273 -25.32 -9.34 -10.01
N SER A 274 -24.12 -9.87 -10.27
CA SER A 274 -23.08 -10.02 -9.24
C SER A 274 -22.57 -8.67 -8.74
N GLY A 275 -22.11 -8.61 -7.48
CA GLY A 275 -21.41 -7.49 -6.89
C GLY A 275 -20.02 -7.27 -7.51
N GLY A 276 -19.40 -6.15 -7.17
CA GLY A 276 -18.07 -5.83 -7.69
C GLY A 276 -16.97 -6.60 -6.96
N SER A 277 -15.87 -6.92 -7.61
CA SER A 277 -14.73 -7.62 -6.99
C SER A 277 -13.51 -6.72 -6.86
N GLY A 278 -12.75 -6.87 -5.77
CA GLY A 278 -11.56 -6.07 -5.50
C GLY A 278 -11.91 -4.60 -5.26
N GLY A 279 -12.46 -4.27 -4.09
CA GLY A 279 -12.95 -2.92 -3.79
C GLY A 279 -11.88 -1.84 -4.02
N ALA A 280 -10.60 -2.15 -3.75
CA ALA A 280 -9.47 -1.39 -4.28
C ALA A 280 -8.90 -2.01 -5.56
N VAL A 281 -8.46 -3.27 -5.49
CA VAL A 281 -7.67 -3.91 -6.54
C VAL A 281 -8.28 -5.24 -6.94
N TYR A 282 -8.57 -5.37 -8.23
CA TYR A 282 -8.90 -6.64 -8.87
C TYR A 282 -7.76 -7.01 -9.81
N LEU A 283 -7.18 -8.21 -9.66
CA LEU A 283 -6.10 -8.61 -10.55
C LEU A 283 -6.03 -10.13 -10.81
N ALA A 284 -5.31 -10.51 -11.86
CA ALA A 284 -4.95 -11.92 -12.06
C ALA A 284 -3.92 -12.35 -11.00
N SER A 285 -2.75 -11.71 -10.97
CA SER A 285 -1.74 -11.86 -9.93
C SER A 285 -0.96 -10.55 -9.73
N GLY A 286 -0.29 -10.42 -8.59
CA GLY A 286 0.46 -9.20 -8.29
C GLY A 286 1.34 -9.31 -7.04
N THR A 287 2.08 -8.24 -6.80
CA THR A 287 2.96 -8.08 -5.63
C THR A 287 2.57 -6.81 -4.89
N PHE A 288 2.32 -6.93 -3.59
CA PHE A 288 2.04 -5.83 -2.68
C PHE A 288 3.09 -5.82 -1.58
N LEU A 289 3.76 -4.70 -1.42
CA LEU A 289 4.83 -4.50 -0.45
C LEU A 289 4.61 -3.19 0.30
N ASP A 290 4.55 -3.25 1.63
CA ASP A 290 4.46 -2.06 2.49
C ASP A 290 3.22 -1.18 2.15
N CYS A 291 2.11 -1.81 1.77
CA CYS A 291 0.91 -1.11 1.30
C CYS A 291 -0.18 -1.03 2.38
N THR A 292 -0.96 0.05 2.34
CA THR A 292 -2.10 0.25 3.24
C THR A 292 -3.42 0.23 2.46
N PHE A 293 -4.39 -0.54 2.95
CA PHE A 293 -5.74 -0.63 2.41
C PHE A 293 -6.75 -0.29 3.49
N SER A 294 -7.44 0.83 3.36
CA SER A 294 -8.41 1.27 4.38
C SER A 294 -9.76 1.66 3.80
N GLY A 295 -10.84 1.11 4.37
CA GLY A 295 -12.22 1.51 4.04
C GLY A 295 -12.64 1.18 2.60
N ASN A 296 -11.98 0.24 1.93
CA ASN A 296 -12.35 -0.15 0.57
C ASN A 296 -13.55 -1.10 0.58
N PHE A 297 -14.41 -0.98 -0.43
CA PHE A 297 -15.68 -1.68 -0.49
C PHE A 297 -15.88 -2.40 -1.82
N SER A 298 -16.15 -3.70 -1.76
CA SER A 298 -16.64 -4.46 -2.90
C SER A 298 -18.16 -4.63 -2.74
N ASN A 299 -18.94 -4.20 -3.73
CA ASN A 299 -20.37 -4.01 -3.58
C ASN A 299 -21.16 -5.32 -3.57
N SER A 300 -22.40 -5.26 -3.11
CA SER A 300 -23.29 -6.42 -3.00
C SER A 300 -23.83 -6.87 -4.36
N GLY A 301 -24.17 -8.14 -4.47
CA GLY A 301 -24.96 -8.68 -5.58
C GLY A 301 -26.41 -8.23 -5.50
N ALA A 302 -27.04 -8.10 -6.65
CA ALA A 302 -28.45 -7.73 -6.77
C ALA A 302 -29.37 -8.87 -6.36
N SER A 303 -30.53 -8.55 -5.79
CA SER A 303 -31.62 -9.52 -5.71
C SER A 303 -32.15 -9.85 -7.10
N GLY A 304 -32.64 -11.07 -7.32
CA GLY A 304 -33.24 -11.47 -8.59
C GLY A 304 -34.11 -12.72 -8.54
N ASP A 305 -34.88 -12.96 -9.60
CA ASP A 305 -35.73 -14.13 -9.80
C ASP A 305 -35.21 -14.94 -11.01
N PRO A 306 -34.88 -16.24 -10.86
CA PRO A 306 -34.96 -17.06 -9.65
C PRO A 306 -33.72 -17.03 -8.75
N TYR A 307 -32.62 -16.41 -9.21
CA TYR A 307 -31.32 -16.40 -8.56
C TYR A 307 -30.93 -15.00 -8.07
N GLY A 308 -30.44 -14.92 -6.83
CA GLY A 308 -29.73 -13.74 -6.35
C GLY A 308 -28.30 -13.68 -6.90
N GLY A 309 -27.79 -12.46 -7.12
CA GLY A 309 -26.43 -12.22 -7.58
C GLY A 309 -25.38 -12.51 -6.52
N SER A 310 -24.18 -12.90 -6.93
CA SER A 310 -23.07 -13.17 -5.99
C SER A 310 -22.60 -11.88 -5.31
N GLY A 311 -22.21 -11.95 -4.04
CA GLY A 311 -21.56 -10.83 -3.36
C GLY A 311 -20.15 -10.57 -3.88
N GLY A 312 -19.69 -9.33 -3.71
CA GLY A 312 -18.34 -8.92 -4.07
C GLY A 312 -17.26 -9.68 -3.30
N ARG A 313 -16.17 -10.06 -3.96
CA ARG A 313 -15.01 -10.72 -3.33
C ARG A 313 -13.90 -9.72 -3.08
N GLY A 314 -13.18 -9.83 -1.97
CA GLY A 314 -12.04 -8.97 -1.67
C GLY A 314 -12.44 -7.50 -1.51
N GLY A 315 -12.81 -7.07 -0.31
CA GLY A 315 -13.14 -5.65 -0.08
C GLY A 315 -11.98 -4.71 -0.40
N ALA A 316 -10.74 -5.16 -0.21
CA ALA A 316 -9.54 -4.51 -0.72
C ALA A 316 -9.03 -5.19 -1.99
N ILE A 317 -8.57 -6.45 -1.91
CA ILE A 317 -7.89 -7.15 -3.00
C ILE A 317 -8.64 -8.41 -3.40
N CYS A 318 -8.87 -8.60 -4.69
CA CYS A 318 -9.33 -9.85 -5.27
C CYS A 318 -8.33 -10.32 -6.33
N ALA A 319 -7.67 -11.45 -6.08
CA ALA A 319 -6.75 -12.09 -7.03
C ALA A 319 -7.29 -13.43 -7.51
N THR A 320 -7.41 -13.58 -8.83
CA THR A 320 -8.13 -14.72 -9.43
C THR A 320 -7.23 -15.82 -10.00
N SER A 321 -5.94 -15.57 -10.19
CA SER A 321 -5.02 -16.60 -10.70
C SER A 321 -4.89 -17.76 -9.71
N THR A 322 -4.92 -18.98 -10.23
CA THR A 322 -4.64 -20.23 -9.48
C THR A 322 -3.24 -20.77 -9.77
N THR A 323 -2.56 -20.24 -10.79
CA THR A 323 -1.26 -20.73 -11.27
C THR A 323 -0.11 -19.80 -10.93
N VAL A 324 -0.38 -18.51 -10.78
CA VAL A 324 0.59 -17.49 -10.39
C VAL A 324 0.14 -16.91 -9.06
N ALA A 325 0.88 -17.23 -8.00
CA ALA A 325 0.55 -16.77 -6.67
C ALA A 325 0.70 -15.25 -6.56
N THR A 326 -0.23 -14.60 -5.85
CA THR A 326 -0.11 -13.20 -5.44
C THR A 326 0.66 -13.14 -4.11
N THR A 327 1.59 -12.20 -4.00
CA THR A 327 2.38 -12.00 -2.77
C THR A 327 1.96 -10.70 -2.10
N ILE A 328 1.62 -10.78 -0.81
CA ILE A 328 1.28 -9.65 0.04
C ILE A 328 2.22 -9.67 1.24
N THR A 329 3.07 -8.65 1.33
CA THR A 329 4.11 -8.57 2.35
C THR A 329 4.03 -7.24 3.07
N ARG A 330 3.99 -7.28 4.41
CA ARG A 330 3.97 -6.09 5.27
C ARG A 330 2.91 -5.08 4.89
N CYS A 331 1.68 -5.56 4.69
CA CYS A 331 0.57 -4.71 4.33
C CYS A 331 -0.43 -4.60 5.48
N GLU A 332 -1.05 -3.43 5.60
CA GLU A 332 -2.15 -3.17 6.56
C GLU A 332 -3.49 -3.19 5.82
N PHE A 333 -4.46 -3.92 6.38
CA PHE A 333 -5.83 -3.97 5.90
C PHE A 333 -6.79 -3.59 7.03
N ARG A 334 -7.43 -2.43 6.89
CA ARG A 334 -8.34 -1.90 7.91
C ARG A 334 -9.71 -1.56 7.36
N ASN A 335 -10.78 -1.95 8.06
CA ASN A 335 -12.15 -1.54 7.74
C ASN A 335 -12.58 -1.84 6.28
N ASN A 336 -11.95 -2.81 5.61
CA ASN A 336 -12.33 -3.18 4.25
C ASN A 336 -13.51 -4.12 4.31
N THR A 337 -14.45 -3.96 3.37
CA THR A 337 -15.70 -4.72 3.40
C THR A 337 -16.00 -5.36 2.06
N SER A 338 -16.32 -6.65 2.07
CA SER A 338 -16.80 -7.37 0.91
C SER A 338 -18.33 -7.43 0.85
N GLY A 339 -18.87 -7.51 -0.36
CA GLY A 339 -20.29 -7.30 -0.60
C GLY A 339 -21.16 -8.51 -0.25
N ASN A 340 -22.43 -8.24 0.07
CA ASN A 340 -23.42 -9.27 0.35
C ASN A 340 -23.87 -9.98 -0.93
N GLY A 341 -24.24 -11.25 -0.83
CA GLY A 341 -24.99 -11.93 -1.87
C GLY A 341 -26.43 -11.42 -1.93
N GLY A 342 -26.95 -11.27 -3.14
CA GLY A 342 -28.31 -10.83 -3.37
C GLY A 342 -29.34 -11.90 -3.02
N ALA A 343 -30.54 -11.45 -2.65
CA ALA A 343 -31.67 -12.33 -2.36
C ALA A 343 -32.24 -12.94 -3.65
N GLY A 344 -32.38 -14.27 -3.68
CA GLY A 344 -33.07 -14.98 -4.76
C GLY A 344 -34.35 -15.65 -4.28
N TYR A 345 -35.34 -15.80 -5.17
CA TYR A 345 -36.60 -16.48 -4.87
C TYR A 345 -36.41 -17.99 -4.66
N ASN A 346 -35.55 -18.62 -5.48
CA ASN A 346 -35.26 -20.06 -5.40
C ASN A 346 -33.84 -20.36 -4.91
N VAL A 347 -32.86 -19.53 -5.29
CA VAL A 347 -31.44 -19.75 -4.95
C VAL A 347 -30.79 -18.43 -4.56
N THR A 348 -30.21 -18.44 -3.36
CA THR A 348 -29.50 -17.31 -2.78
C THR A 348 -28.21 -17.02 -3.52
N GLY A 349 -27.93 -15.73 -3.74
CA GLY A 349 -26.62 -15.30 -4.18
C GLY A 349 -25.57 -15.66 -3.14
N PRO A 350 -24.44 -16.29 -3.53
CA PRO A 350 -23.40 -16.63 -2.58
C PRO A 350 -22.82 -15.35 -1.94
N ALA A 351 -22.45 -15.46 -0.67
CA ALA A 351 -21.80 -14.38 0.06
C ALA A 351 -20.46 -13.97 -0.56
N GLY A 352 -20.09 -12.70 -0.38
CA GLY A 352 -18.74 -12.22 -0.65
C GLY A 352 -17.71 -12.94 0.22
N ARG A 353 -16.60 -13.36 -0.36
CA ARG A 353 -15.48 -14.00 0.36
C ARG A 353 -14.31 -13.03 0.48
N GLY A 354 -13.53 -13.14 1.56
CA GLY A 354 -12.37 -12.28 1.79
C GLY A 354 -12.80 -10.84 2.06
N GLY A 355 -13.18 -10.53 3.31
CA GLY A 355 -13.64 -9.20 3.69
C GLY A 355 -12.65 -8.11 3.31
N ALA A 356 -11.36 -8.34 3.54
CA ALA A 356 -10.28 -7.57 2.93
C ALA A 356 -9.73 -8.24 1.66
N VAL A 357 -9.31 -9.50 1.76
CA VAL A 357 -8.48 -10.13 0.73
C VAL A 357 -9.03 -11.47 0.31
N PHE A 358 -9.15 -11.68 -1.00
CA PHE A 358 -9.50 -12.95 -1.64
C PHE A 358 -8.41 -13.37 -2.62
N LEU A 359 -7.75 -14.51 -2.40
CA LEU A 359 -6.67 -15.04 -3.24
C LEU A 359 -6.93 -16.50 -3.64
N ASN A 360 -7.04 -16.77 -4.93
CA ASN A 360 -7.10 -18.15 -5.46
C ASN A 360 -5.76 -18.90 -5.36
N ALA A 361 -4.66 -18.17 -5.22
CA ALA A 361 -3.34 -18.67 -4.83
C ALA A 361 -2.54 -17.47 -4.31
N GLY A 362 -1.98 -17.55 -3.11
CA GLY A 362 -1.20 -16.41 -2.60
C GLY A 362 -0.54 -16.63 -1.25
N GLN A 363 0.46 -15.79 -1.00
CA GLN A 363 1.23 -15.76 0.23
C GLN A 363 0.96 -14.44 0.95
N VAL A 364 0.55 -14.52 2.21
CA VAL A 364 0.31 -13.36 3.08
C VAL A 364 1.34 -13.41 4.21
N THR A 365 2.18 -12.38 4.29
CA THR A 365 3.35 -12.39 5.17
C THR A 365 3.53 -11.06 5.88
N GLY A 366 3.70 -11.04 7.20
CA GLY A 366 3.98 -9.79 7.92
C GLY A 366 2.80 -8.80 7.96
N CYS A 367 1.55 -9.24 7.76
CA CYS A 367 0.42 -8.35 7.51
C CYS A 367 -0.51 -8.19 8.71
N THR A 368 -1.16 -7.03 8.83
CA THR A 368 -2.23 -6.78 9.81
C THR A 368 -3.60 -6.70 9.14
N PHE A 369 -4.59 -7.33 9.76
CA PHE A 369 -5.99 -7.30 9.34
C PHE A 369 -6.86 -6.90 10.52
N ALA A 370 -7.35 -5.67 10.51
CA ALA A 370 -8.16 -5.11 11.58
C ALA A 370 -9.55 -4.68 11.10
N PHE A 371 -10.59 -5.13 11.80
CA PHE A 371 -11.96 -4.65 11.60
C PHE A 371 -12.50 -4.82 10.17
N ASN A 372 -12.00 -5.79 9.42
CA ASN A 372 -12.50 -6.07 8.08
C ASN A 372 -13.80 -6.88 8.16
N GLN A 373 -14.67 -6.68 7.16
CA GLN A 373 -15.98 -7.28 7.13
C GLN A 373 -16.23 -8.13 5.87
N ALA A 374 -16.58 -9.41 6.04
CA ALA A 374 -17.09 -10.21 4.93
C ALA A 374 -18.60 -10.02 4.75
N GLY A 375 -19.07 -9.98 3.51
CA GLY A 375 -20.50 -9.97 3.21
C GLY A 375 -21.21 -11.27 3.59
N VAL A 376 -22.53 -11.23 3.61
CA VAL A 376 -23.44 -12.38 3.80
C VAL A 376 -24.32 -12.58 2.57
N GLY A 377 -24.69 -13.82 2.26
CA GLY A 377 -25.73 -14.13 1.28
C GLY A 377 -27.09 -14.19 1.96
N TYR A 378 -28.08 -13.46 1.46
CA TYR A 378 -29.43 -13.42 2.04
C TYR A 378 -30.42 -14.34 1.31
N SER A 379 -31.25 -15.05 2.06
CA SER A 379 -32.43 -15.77 1.57
C SER A 379 -33.68 -15.28 2.30
N PHE A 380 -34.87 -15.47 1.70
CA PHE A 380 -36.16 -15.16 2.34
C PHE A 380 -36.46 -16.03 3.59
N GLY A 381 -35.57 -16.97 3.96
CA GLY A 381 -35.67 -17.86 5.13
C GLY A 381 -34.39 -18.01 5.96
N GLY A 382 -33.37 -17.16 5.79
CA GLY A 382 -32.06 -17.26 6.48
C GLY A 382 -30.90 -16.62 5.71
N CYS A 383 -29.66 -16.78 6.17
CA CYS A 383 -28.47 -16.22 5.52
C CYS A 383 -27.26 -17.16 5.63
N VAL A 384 -26.29 -16.97 4.75
CA VAL A 384 -25.02 -17.71 4.72
C VAL A 384 -23.87 -16.70 4.80
N SER A 385 -22.99 -16.86 5.79
CA SER A 385 -21.85 -15.96 5.96
C SER A 385 -20.76 -16.21 4.92
N GLY A 386 -20.10 -15.13 4.49
CA GLY A 386 -18.90 -15.20 3.69
C GLY A 386 -17.74 -15.83 4.45
N LEU A 387 -16.96 -16.67 3.77
CA LEU A 387 -15.73 -17.22 4.33
C LEU A 387 -14.59 -16.19 4.27
N GLY A 388 -13.79 -16.12 5.33
CA GLY A 388 -12.63 -15.23 5.43
C GLY A 388 -13.04 -13.78 5.68
N ALA A 389 -13.48 -13.46 6.90
CA ALA A 389 -13.84 -12.10 7.29
C ALA A 389 -12.69 -11.11 7.12
N ALA A 390 -11.44 -11.56 7.31
CA ALA A 390 -10.26 -10.83 6.87
C ALA A 390 -9.79 -11.36 5.51
N VAL A 391 -9.41 -12.64 5.48
CA VAL A 391 -8.68 -13.24 4.36
C VAL A 391 -9.31 -14.58 3.98
N TRP A 392 -9.54 -14.76 2.69
CA TRP A 392 -9.68 -16.06 2.07
C TRP A 392 -8.49 -16.26 1.12
N THR A 393 -7.70 -17.31 1.33
CA THR A 393 -6.53 -17.60 0.47
C THR A 393 -6.34 -19.09 0.30
N ALA A 394 -6.16 -19.59 -0.92
CA ALA A 394 -5.70 -20.97 -1.14
C ALA A 394 -4.17 -21.06 -1.14
N GLY A 395 -3.55 -20.54 -0.08
CA GLY A 395 -2.10 -20.52 0.11
C GLY A 395 -1.71 -20.38 1.57
N THR A 396 -0.56 -19.76 1.86
CA THR A 396 0.02 -19.71 3.20
C THR A 396 -0.13 -18.35 3.85
N VAL A 397 -0.27 -18.34 5.17
CA VAL A 397 -0.25 -17.12 5.99
C VAL A 397 0.86 -17.25 7.03
N THR A 398 1.76 -16.26 7.09
CA THR A 398 2.93 -16.29 7.97
C THR A 398 3.10 -14.97 8.69
N SER A 399 3.43 -14.98 9.98
CA SER A 399 3.77 -13.78 10.76
C SER A 399 2.76 -12.65 10.56
N SER A 400 1.47 -12.95 10.73
CA SER A 400 0.39 -12.00 10.44
C SER A 400 -0.58 -11.92 11.62
N THR A 401 -1.19 -10.74 11.81
CA THR A 401 -2.08 -10.45 12.94
C THR A 401 -3.50 -10.14 12.44
N PHE A 402 -4.51 -10.81 13.02
CA PHE A 402 -5.92 -10.69 12.67
C PHE A 402 -6.73 -10.31 13.91
N PHE A 403 -7.33 -9.12 13.91
CA PHE A 403 -8.10 -8.61 15.05
C PHE A 403 -9.46 -8.02 14.64
N GLY A 404 -10.53 -8.39 15.36
CA GLY A 404 -11.83 -7.72 15.22
C GLY A 404 -12.52 -7.89 13.86
N ASN A 405 -12.11 -8.86 13.05
CA ASN A 405 -12.70 -9.13 11.75
C ASN A 405 -13.97 -9.95 11.91
N GLN A 406 -15.00 -9.62 11.14
CA GLN A 406 -16.32 -10.23 11.28
C GLN A 406 -17.00 -10.43 9.94
N ALA A 407 -17.83 -11.46 9.79
CA ALA A 407 -18.85 -11.45 8.76
C ALA A 407 -19.98 -10.49 9.15
N ALA A 408 -20.71 -10.00 8.15
CA ALA A 408 -21.93 -9.25 8.39
C ALA A 408 -22.92 -10.08 9.24
N PRO A 409 -23.74 -9.42 10.09
CA PRO A 409 -24.66 -10.12 10.98
C PRO A 409 -25.64 -11.01 10.20
N CYS A 410 -25.78 -12.26 10.63
CA CYS A 410 -26.69 -13.23 10.03
C CYS A 410 -27.55 -13.90 11.12
N PRO A 411 -28.90 -13.82 11.07
CA PRO A 411 -29.77 -14.61 11.94
C PRO A 411 -29.70 -16.10 11.59
N GLY A 412 -28.73 -16.80 12.18
CA GLY A 412 -28.48 -18.23 12.04
C GLY A 412 -26.97 -18.52 12.09
N PRO A 413 -26.52 -19.65 12.65
CA PRO A 413 -25.10 -19.98 12.66
C PRO A 413 -24.72 -20.65 11.34
N PRO A 414 -23.91 -19.98 10.50
CA PRO A 414 -22.79 -20.70 9.91
C PRO A 414 -21.48 -19.98 10.22
N PRO A 415 -20.40 -20.74 10.40
CA PRO A 415 -19.17 -20.20 10.91
C PRO A 415 -18.48 -19.37 9.83
N ALA A 416 -18.26 -18.09 10.09
CA ALA A 416 -17.39 -17.28 9.26
C ALA A 416 -16.09 -17.07 9.99
N TYR A 417 -14.99 -17.56 9.45
CA TYR A 417 -13.70 -17.43 10.10
C TYR A 417 -12.98 -16.16 9.65
N ALA A 418 -12.18 -15.55 10.51
CA ALA A 418 -11.30 -14.45 10.13
C ALA A 418 -10.37 -14.89 8.99
N VAL A 419 -9.82 -16.09 9.12
CA VAL A 419 -8.97 -16.73 8.11
C VAL A 419 -9.61 -18.03 7.61
N ALA A 420 -9.73 -18.15 6.29
CA ALA A 420 -10.32 -19.30 5.61
C ALA A 420 -9.55 -19.71 4.35
N GLY A 421 -9.66 -20.97 3.95
CA GLY A 421 -9.07 -21.55 2.75
C GLY A 421 -7.56 -21.81 2.78
N ALA A 422 -6.84 -21.29 3.79
CA ALA A 422 -5.39 -21.37 3.85
C ALA A 422 -4.91 -22.82 3.99
N SER A 423 -3.79 -23.17 3.36
CA SER A 423 -3.17 -24.48 3.53
C SER A 423 -2.48 -24.61 4.89
N SER A 424 -1.85 -23.53 5.35
CA SER A 424 -1.20 -23.47 6.66
C SER A 424 -1.07 -22.05 7.19
N MET A 425 -0.97 -21.93 8.51
CA MET A 425 -0.67 -20.70 9.22
C MET A 425 0.48 -20.92 10.19
N THR A 426 1.48 -20.03 10.15
CA THR A 426 2.62 -20.07 11.08
C THR A 426 2.91 -18.69 11.66
N ASN A 427 3.25 -18.60 12.95
CA ASN A 427 3.58 -17.34 13.62
C ASN A 427 2.46 -16.30 13.53
N CYS A 428 1.19 -16.72 13.54
CA CYS A 428 0.06 -15.79 13.39
C CYS A 428 -0.65 -15.52 14.71
N ILE A 429 -1.12 -14.29 14.91
CA ILE A 429 -2.07 -13.96 15.98
C ILE A 429 -3.47 -13.84 15.36
N VAL A 430 -4.45 -14.57 15.89
CA VAL A 430 -5.85 -14.52 15.47
C VAL A 430 -6.72 -14.34 16.72
N TRP A 431 -7.13 -13.09 16.98
CA TRP A 431 -7.68 -12.71 18.27
C TRP A 431 -8.92 -11.83 18.17
N ASN A 432 -9.94 -12.13 18.97
CA ASN A 432 -11.17 -11.35 19.10
C ASN A 432 -11.88 -11.15 17.75
N ASN A 433 -12.01 -12.22 16.96
CA ASN A 433 -12.77 -12.20 15.71
C ASN A 433 -14.18 -12.80 15.93
N PRO A 434 -15.25 -11.98 16.01
CA PRO A 434 -16.56 -12.43 16.50
C PRO A 434 -17.22 -13.55 15.71
N SER A 435 -16.85 -13.71 14.43
CA SER A 435 -17.44 -14.73 13.58
C SER A 435 -16.77 -16.11 13.72
N GLY A 436 -15.59 -16.16 14.34
CA GLY A 436 -14.71 -17.31 14.45
C GLY A 436 -13.28 -16.95 14.05
N GLU A 437 -12.30 -17.59 14.68
CA GLU A 437 -10.89 -17.28 14.43
C GLU A 437 -10.38 -17.93 13.13
N ILE A 438 -10.34 -19.27 13.09
CA ILE A 438 -9.70 -20.05 12.02
C ILE A 438 -10.63 -21.15 11.53
N GLU A 439 -10.72 -21.33 10.21
CA GLU A 439 -11.48 -22.42 9.60
C GLU A 439 -10.91 -23.80 9.99
N PRO A 440 -11.75 -24.77 10.42
CA PRO A 440 -11.31 -26.12 10.74
C PRO A 440 -10.61 -26.78 9.55
N GLY A 441 -9.49 -27.45 9.82
CA GLY A 441 -8.69 -28.15 8.81
C GLY A 441 -7.46 -27.37 8.32
N ILE A 442 -7.33 -26.09 8.68
CA ILE A 442 -6.10 -25.33 8.45
C ILE A 442 -5.02 -25.83 9.41
N THR A 443 -3.84 -26.18 8.88
CA THR A 443 -2.69 -26.57 9.70
C THR A 443 -2.11 -25.33 10.38
N THR A 444 -1.91 -25.37 11.69
CA THR A 444 -1.41 -24.22 12.47
C THR A 444 -0.18 -24.61 13.27
N SER A 445 0.75 -23.68 13.43
CA SER A 445 1.94 -23.84 14.28
C SER A 445 2.42 -22.47 14.76
N TYR A 446 2.82 -22.36 16.02
CA TYR A 446 3.29 -21.12 16.63
C TYR A 446 2.26 -19.98 16.47
N CYS A 447 0.98 -20.28 16.61
CA CYS A 447 -0.09 -19.29 16.52
C CYS A 447 -0.66 -18.94 17.91
N VAL A 448 -0.98 -17.67 18.12
CA VAL A 448 -1.77 -17.23 19.28
C VAL A 448 -3.22 -17.06 18.85
N VAL A 449 -4.13 -17.88 19.40
CA VAL A 449 -5.53 -17.95 18.94
C VAL A 449 -6.49 -17.85 20.10
N SER A 450 -7.55 -17.05 19.96
CA SER A 450 -8.58 -16.92 20.98
C SER A 450 -9.53 -18.12 21.01
N GLY A 451 -10.15 -18.40 22.17
CA GLY A 451 -11.14 -19.47 22.31
C GLY A 451 -10.56 -20.89 22.39
N GLY A 452 -9.23 -21.04 22.42
CA GLY A 452 -8.53 -22.32 22.59
C GLY A 452 -7.41 -22.50 21.57
N ALA A 453 -6.26 -23.02 22.04
CA ALA A 453 -5.10 -23.21 21.16
C ALA A 453 -5.41 -24.34 20.16
N PRO A 454 -5.32 -24.10 18.84
CA PRO A 454 -5.54 -25.15 17.87
C PRO A 454 -4.44 -26.23 17.99
N PRO A 455 -4.71 -27.48 17.59
CA PRO A 455 -3.68 -28.51 17.55
C PRO A 455 -2.51 -28.11 16.65
N GLY A 456 -1.29 -28.23 17.17
CA GLY A 456 -0.07 -27.84 16.46
C GLY A 456 1.05 -27.48 17.42
N ALA A 457 2.29 -27.53 16.95
CA ALA A 457 3.46 -27.16 17.75
C ALA A 457 3.44 -25.65 18.05
N GLY A 458 3.78 -25.25 19.27
CA GLY A 458 3.93 -23.83 19.64
C GLY A 458 2.65 -23.00 19.67
N ASN A 459 1.47 -23.59 19.42
CA ASN A 459 0.21 -22.84 19.49
C ASN A 459 -0.15 -22.52 20.94
N VAL A 460 -0.59 -21.27 21.18
CA VAL A 460 -0.96 -20.76 22.49
C VAL A 460 -2.34 -20.13 22.43
N SER A 461 -3.07 -20.16 23.54
CA SER A 461 -4.33 -19.43 23.71
C SER A 461 -4.24 -18.61 24.99
N ALA A 462 -3.59 -17.45 24.86
CA ALA A 462 -3.43 -16.45 25.90
C ALA A 462 -3.54 -15.06 25.26
N ASP A 463 -3.96 -14.08 26.04
CA ASP A 463 -4.14 -12.70 25.55
C ASP A 463 -2.82 -12.18 24.95
N PRO A 464 -2.78 -11.79 23.66
CA PRO A 464 -1.58 -11.25 23.03
C PRO A 464 -1.17 -9.88 23.57
N MET A 465 -1.98 -9.24 24.44
CA MET A 465 -1.66 -7.97 25.10
C MET A 465 -1.33 -6.85 24.10
N PHE A 466 -2.27 -6.52 23.23
CA PHE A 466 -2.12 -5.41 22.29
C PHE A 466 -2.15 -4.04 23.00
N ARG A 467 -1.41 -3.07 22.45
CA ARG A 467 -1.29 -1.72 22.99
C ARG A 467 -2.60 -0.94 23.00
N ASP A 468 -3.26 -0.81 21.85
CA ASP A 468 -4.59 -0.22 21.74
C ASP A 468 -5.37 -0.87 20.59
N PRO A 469 -5.92 -2.06 20.84
CA PRO A 469 -6.59 -2.82 19.79
C PRO A 469 -7.86 -2.13 19.28
N ALA A 470 -8.50 -1.23 20.05
CA ALA A 470 -9.71 -0.52 19.63
C ALA A 470 -9.43 0.44 18.46
N THR A 471 -8.22 0.99 18.40
CA THR A 471 -7.76 1.85 17.31
C THR A 471 -6.92 1.10 16.28
N ALA A 472 -6.89 -0.25 16.32
CA ALA A 472 -6.03 -1.12 15.50
C ALA A 472 -4.52 -0.92 15.72
N ASP A 473 -4.11 -0.35 16.85
CA ASP A 473 -2.71 -0.41 17.28
C ASP A 473 -2.45 -1.80 17.89
N LEU A 474 -2.03 -2.72 17.02
CA LEU A 474 -1.83 -4.14 17.31
C LEU A 474 -0.38 -4.46 17.71
N ARG A 475 0.40 -3.45 18.10
CA ARG A 475 1.71 -3.67 18.71
C ARG A 475 1.59 -4.41 20.02
N LEU A 476 2.58 -5.24 20.31
CA LEU A 476 2.63 -6.03 21.54
C LEU A 476 3.05 -5.17 22.73
N LEU A 477 2.46 -5.42 23.90
CA LEU A 477 2.89 -4.83 25.17
C LEU A 477 3.92 -5.75 25.87
N PRO A 478 4.77 -5.18 26.76
CA PRO A 478 5.68 -5.98 27.57
C PRO A 478 4.96 -7.10 28.33
N GLY A 479 5.48 -8.32 28.24
CA GLY A 479 4.91 -9.50 28.89
C GLY A 479 3.88 -10.25 28.05
N SER A 480 3.65 -9.84 26.80
CA SER A 480 2.84 -10.59 25.85
C SER A 480 3.37 -12.03 25.69
N PRO A 481 2.48 -13.04 25.64
CA PRO A 481 2.84 -14.42 25.36
C PRO A 481 3.34 -14.66 23.93
N ALA A 482 3.20 -13.66 23.04
CA ALA A 482 3.64 -13.73 21.65
C ALA A 482 5.13 -13.36 21.47
N ILE A 483 5.75 -12.75 22.47
CA ILE A 483 7.14 -12.26 22.41
C ILE A 483 8.13 -13.42 22.48
N ASP A 484 9.13 -13.46 21.60
CA ASP A 484 10.23 -14.44 21.54
C ASP A 484 9.78 -15.91 21.45
N THR A 485 8.54 -16.18 21.01
CA THR A 485 7.96 -17.54 21.00
C THR A 485 7.65 -18.08 19.62
N GLY A 486 7.89 -17.32 18.55
CA GLY A 486 7.66 -17.74 17.18
C GLY A 486 8.71 -18.72 16.65
N ASP A 487 8.38 -19.41 15.56
CA ASP A 487 9.30 -20.28 14.83
C ASP A 487 10.37 -19.46 14.09
N PRO A 488 11.64 -19.50 14.48
CA PRO A 488 12.70 -18.74 13.82
C PRO A 488 12.89 -19.13 12.35
N ALA A 489 12.42 -20.31 11.92
CA ALA A 489 12.51 -20.74 10.53
C ALA A 489 11.70 -19.82 9.58
N THR A 490 10.74 -19.04 10.06
CA THR A 490 9.98 -18.13 9.19
C THR A 490 10.74 -16.87 8.81
N ILE A 491 11.89 -16.57 9.43
CA ILE A 491 12.68 -15.36 9.13
C ILE A 491 13.02 -15.23 7.64
N VAL A 492 13.27 -16.36 6.96
CA VAL A 492 13.57 -16.40 5.52
C VAL A 492 12.37 -16.04 4.63
N LEU A 493 11.14 -16.15 5.17
CA LEU A 493 9.89 -15.85 4.46
C LEU A 493 9.45 -14.40 4.67
N VAL A 494 9.62 -13.87 5.89
CA VAL A 494 9.19 -12.51 6.27
C VAL A 494 10.22 -11.44 5.93
N GLY A 495 11.49 -11.83 5.81
CA GLY A 495 12.59 -10.91 5.55
C GLY A 495 13.20 -10.36 6.84
N ALA A 496 14.06 -9.35 6.68
CA ALA A 496 14.85 -8.79 7.79
C ALA A 496 14.07 -7.84 8.70
N ILE A 497 12.90 -7.35 8.25
CA ILE A 497 12.12 -6.32 8.95
C ILE A 497 10.65 -6.71 9.11
N ASP A 498 10.02 -6.20 10.15
CA ASP A 498 8.59 -6.32 10.42
C ASP A 498 7.76 -5.21 9.75
N LEU A 499 6.45 -5.17 10.04
CA LEU A 499 5.51 -4.20 9.47
C LEU A 499 5.89 -2.74 9.74
N GLU A 500 6.50 -2.43 10.88
CA GLU A 500 6.87 -1.08 11.28
C GLU A 500 8.26 -0.68 10.76
N GLY A 501 9.00 -1.65 10.22
CA GLY A 501 10.37 -1.48 9.72
C GLY A 501 11.44 -1.86 10.75
N ASP A 502 11.05 -2.43 11.89
CA ASP A 502 11.96 -2.93 12.93
C ASP A 502 12.60 -4.25 12.47
N PRO A 503 13.84 -4.55 12.89
CA PRO A 503 14.44 -5.85 12.67
C PRO A 503 13.50 -6.98 13.15
N ARG A 504 13.30 -8.02 12.34
CA ARG A 504 12.36 -9.11 12.65
C ARG A 504 12.91 -10.17 13.62
N LEU A 505 14.09 -9.92 14.19
CA LEU A 505 14.69 -10.76 15.21
C LEU A 505 15.29 -9.82 16.26
N ILE A 506 14.49 -9.54 17.29
CA ILE A 506 14.91 -8.72 18.43
C ILE A 506 14.73 -9.55 19.68
N GLY A 507 15.84 -9.95 20.32
CA GLY A 507 15.80 -10.76 21.54
C GLY A 507 16.29 -12.19 21.32
N GLN A 508 15.57 -13.15 21.89
CA GLN A 508 15.95 -14.58 21.89
C GLN A 508 15.26 -15.38 20.79
N GLY A 509 14.18 -14.86 20.22
CA GLY A 509 13.41 -15.48 19.15
C GLY A 509 12.73 -14.41 18.30
N ILE A 510 11.92 -14.87 17.35
CA ILE A 510 11.03 -13.96 16.63
C ILE A 510 9.67 -13.95 17.31
N ASP A 511 8.95 -12.86 17.17
CA ASP A 511 7.61 -12.75 17.73
C ASP A 511 6.56 -13.42 16.86
N ILE A 512 5.51 -13.93 17.49
CA ILE A 512 4.29 -14.35 16.81
C ILE A 512 3.51 -13.07 16.43
N GLY A 513 3.08 -12.97 15.17
CA GLY A 513 2.32 -11.83 14.65
C GLY A 513 3.06 -11.05 13.57
N ALA A 514 2.50 -9.90 13.18
CA ALA A 514 3.06 -8.99 12.17
C ALA A 514 4.07 -7.98 12.72
N ASP A 515 4.03 -7.75 14.03
CA ASP A 515 4.89 -6.85 14.80
C ASP A 515 5.99 -7.65 15.49
N GLU A 516 7.19 -7.08 15.58
CA GLU A 516 8.26 -7.59 16.43
C GLU A 516 8.40 -6.63 17.61
N PHE A 517 8.17 -7.12 18.82
CA PHE A 517 8.18 -6.31 20.01
C PHE A 517 9.57 -5.73 20.26
N CYS A 518 9.68 -4.43 20.01
CA CYS A 518 10.80 -3.64 20.45
C CYS A 518 10.40 -2.88 21.72
N LEU A 519 11.16 -3.07 22.81
CA LEU A 519 11.02 -2.30 24.07
C LEU A 519 11.12 -0.77 23.85
N LEU A 520 11.62 -0.36 22.69
CA LEU A 520 11.80 1.02 22.26
C LEU A 520 10.59 1.58 21.49
N GLY A 521 9.78 0.70 20.88
CA GLY A 521 8.69 1.03 19.95
C GLY A 521 9.17 1.79 18.72
N ASN A 522 8.77 1.40 17.51
CA ASN A 522 9.13 2.11 16.28
C ASN A 522 8.45 3.48 16.09
N GLY A 523 7.88 4.04 17.17
CA GLY A 523 7.41 5.43 17.24
C GLY A 523 8.31 6.35 18.08
N GLY A 524 9.52 5.92 18.45
CA GLY A 524 10.38 6.66 19.37
C GLY A 524 11.01 7.92 18.78
N ASP A 525 10.78 9.06 19.42
CA ASP A 525 11.44 10.36 19.22
C ASP A 525 12.96 10.39 19.46
N LEU A 526 13.63 9.23 19.49
CA LEU A 526 15.04 9.09 19.85
C LEU A 526 15.72 8.11 18.90
N ALA A 527 16.54 8.64 18.00
CA ALA A 527 17.46 7.85 17.20
C ALA A 527 18.89 8.06 17.70
N VAL A 528 19.65 6.99 17.80
CA VAL A 528 21.06 7.00 18.19
C VAL A 528 21.91 6.52 17.03
N GLU A 529 22.66 7.43 16.43
CA GLU A 529 23.70 7.14 15.45
C GLU A 529 25.05 7.04 16.16
N SER A 530 25.92 6.17 15.67
CA SER A 530 27.26 5.94 16.25
C SER A 530 28.31 5.99 15.15
N GLU A 531 29.39 6.74 15.35
CA GLU A 531 30.52 6.79 14.41
C GLU A 531 31.86 6.54 15.12
N VAL A 532 32.75 5.82 14.45
CA VAL A 532 34.14 5.58 14.90
C VAL A 532 35.10 6.21 13.90
N ASN A 533 35.94 7.14 14.37
CA ASN A 533 36.97 7.82 13.56
C ASN A 533 36.47 8.57 12.30
N GLY A 534 35.21 9.04 12.29
CA GLY A 534 34.70 10.02 11.31
C GLY A 534 34.54 9.53 9.87
N GLY A 535 34.35 8.23 9.65
CA GLY A 535 34.01 7.66 8.33
C GLY A 535 32.52 7.34 8.23
N GLY A 536 31.72 8.30 7.75
CA GLY A 536 30.26 8.19 7.75
C GLY A 536 29.68 7.08 6.85
N ASN A 537 28.74 6.32 7.41
CA ASN A 537 27.45 6.00 6.79
C ASN A 537 26.45 5.59 7.90
N ARG A 538 25.19 5.98 7.76
CA ARG A 538 24.10 5.78 8.73
C ARG A 538 23.73 4.30 8.90
N THR A 539 24.49 3.58 9.72
CA THR A 539 24.23 2.18 10.06
C THR A 539 24.86 1.87 11.43
N ILE A 540 24.14 1.10 12.25
CA ILE A 540 24.63 0.46 13.47
C ILE A 540 26.04 -0.10 13.20
N CYS A 541 27.03 0.30 14.01
CA CYS A 541 28.44 -0.02 13.80
C CYS A 541 28.66 -1.50 13.44
N SER A 542 29.11 -1.77 12.21
CA SER A 542 29.59 -3.10 11.79
C SER A 542 31.11 -3.28 11.95
N LYS A 543 31.80 -2.25 12.47
CA LYS A 543 33.27 -2.25 12.66
C LYS A 543 33.62 -2.10 14.14
N LEU A 544 34.57 -2.92 14.60
CA LEU A 544 35.12 -2.93 15.96
C LEU A 544 35.93 -1.65 16.23
N ALA A 545 35.56 -0.86 17.25
CA ALA A 545 36.34 0.27 17.74
C ALA A 545 37.59 -0.22 18.52
N GLN A 546 38.71 0.48 18.40
CA GLN A 546 39.98 0.17 19.08
C GLN A 546 40.27 1.20 20.19
N PRO A 547 41.11 0.84 21.19
CA PRO A 547 41.57 1.80 22.19
C PRO A 547 42.22 3.04 21.55
N GLY A 548 41.76 4.23 21.94
CA GLY A 548 42.21 5.50 21.36
C GLY A 548 41.37 6.01 20.19
N ASP A 549 40.44 5.20 19.66
CA ASP A 549 39.46 5.67 18.69
C ASP A 549 38.51 6.70 19.33
N THR A 550 38.03 7.64 18.52
CA THR A 550 36.98 8.56 18.93
C THR A 550 35.63 7.98 18.54
N VAL A 551 34.74 7.83 19.53
CA VAL A 551 33.34 7.45 19.33
C VAL A 551 32.49 8.70 19.45
N ALA A 552 31.72 8.97 18.41
CA ALA A 552 30.65 9.96 18.42
C ALA A 552 29.31 9.23 18.54
N LEU A 553 28.45 9.72 19.43
CA LEU A 553 27.05 9.31 19.52
C LEU A 553 26.19 10.51 19.15
N ASP A 554 25.50 10.40 18.04
CA ASP A 554 24.56 11.39 17.54
C ASP A 554 23.15 10.99 17.98
N VAL A 555 22.60 11.75 18.92
CA VAL A 555 21.27 11.52 19.46
C VAL A 555 20.33 12.56 18.89
N PHE A 556 19.31 12.15 18.15
CA PHE A 556 18.37 13.09 17.53
C PHE A 556 16.92 12.65 17.68
N SER A 557 16.00 13.61 17.46
CA SER A 557 14.56 13.39 17.53
C SER A 557 13.93 13.49 16.14
N PRO A 558 13.69 12.36 15.45
CA PRO A 558 13.25 12.37 14.05
C PRO A 558 11.90 13.06 13.84
N LEU A 559 11.03 13.00 14.86
CA LEU A 559 9.69 13.60 14.85
C LEU A 559 9.61 14.90 15.67
N ALA A 560 10.76 15.39 16.18
CA ALA A 560 10.90 16.62 16.95
C ALA A 560 10.02 16.73 18.22
N SER A 561 9.48 15.64 18.78
CA SER A 561 8.63 15.75 19.97
C SER A 561 9.43 16.04 21.25
N MET A 562 10.72 15.68 21.29
CA MET A 562 11.60 15.98 22.41
C MET A 562 12.07 17.45 22.42
N THR A 563 11.79 18.19 21.35
CA THR A 563 12.30 19.55 21.16
C THR A 563 11.81 20.51 22.23
N GLY A 564 12.76 21.17 22.90
CA GLY A 564 12.47 22.12 23.96
C GLY A 564 12.06 21.50 25.30
N GLN A 565 12.01 20.17 25.42
CA GLN A 565 11.73 19.47 26.68
C GLN A 565 13.03 19.24 27.48
N PRO A 566 12.95 19.17 28.81
CA PRO A 566 14.05 18.68 29.63
C PRO A 566 14.21 17.18 29.42
N VAL A 567 15.40 16.76 29.01
CA VAL A 567 15.72 15.37 28.70
C VAL A 567 16.99 14.97 29.44
N SER A 568 17.01 13.78 30.04
CA SER A 568 18.23 13.18 30.57
C SER A 568 18.62 11.96 29.75
N ILE A 569 19.89 11.83 29.37
CA ILE A 569 20.43 10.64 28.71
C ILE A 569 21.31 9.90 29.71
N ALA A 570 21.07 8.60 29.89
CA ALA A 570 21.88 7.71 30.71
C ALA A 570 22.64 6.69 29.84
N PHE A 571 23.89 6.46 30.23
CA PHE A 571 24.78 5.46 29.64
C PHE A 571 25.15 4.41 30.69
N GLN A 572 25.10 3.13 30.34
CA GLN A 572 25.46 2.04 31.24
C GLN A 572 26.38 1.03 30.56
N ALA A 573 27.58 0.79 31.07
CA ALA A 573 28.52 -0.19 30.52
C ALA A 573 28.47 -1.53 31.30
N PHE A 574 28.59 -2.66 30.60
CA PHE A 574 28.54 -4.01 31.17
C PHE A 574 29.60 -4.95 30.57
N VAL A 575 30.25 -5.75 31.41
CA VAL A 575 31.41 -6.60 31.06
C VAL A 575 31.07 -8.00 30.50
N SER A 576 29.79 -8.38 30.45
CA SER A 576 29.34 -9.66 29.87
C SER A 576 27.84 -9.64 29.56
N SER A 577 27.40 -10.46 28.59
CA SER A 577 25.98 -10.73 28.32
C SER A 577 25.36 -11.51 29.50
N LEU A 578 24.87 -10.79 30.51
CA LEU A 578 23.98 -11.38 31.51
C LEU A 578 22.60 -11.64 30.89
N PRO A 579 21.88 -12.69 31.30
CA PRO A 579 20.52 -12.93 30.83
C PRO A 579 19.62 -11.74 31.20
N PRO A 580 18.62 -11.39 30.37
CA PRO A 580 17.59 -10.46 30.79
C PRO A 580 16.88 -11.08 32.00
N THR A 581 17.00 -10.43 33.16
CA THR A 581 16.19 -10.79 34.33
C THR A 581 14.78 -10.29 34.08
N THR A 582 13.82 -11.20 34.18
CA THR A 582 12.39 -10.95 33.99
C THR A 582 11.83 -10.07 35.11
N GLY A 583 11.03 -9.08 34.72
CA GLY A 583 9.95 -8.45 35.50
C GLY A 583 10.21 -8.08 36.96
N PHE A 584 10.65 -6.85 37.23
CA PHE A 584 10.16 -5.99 38.32
C PHE A 584 10.82 -4.60 38.21
N LEU A 585 10.12 -3.53 38.61
CA LEU A 585 10.78 -2.30 39.05
C LEU A 585 11.79 -2.68 40.13
N ILE A 586 13.10 -2.50 39.94
CA ILE A 586 14.08 -2.77 41.00
C ILE A 586 14.11 -1.54 41.91
N PRO A 587 13.42 -1.53 43.09
CA PRO A 587 13.32 -0.34 43.94
C PRO A 587 14.61 -0.13 44.75
N THR A 588 15.55 -1.08 44.64
CA THR A 588 16.90 -1.08 45.21
C THR A 588 17.88 -1.54 44.14
N LEU A 589 17.91 -0.87 42.99
CA LEU A 589 19.08 -0.98 42.14
C LEU A 589 20.18 -0.17 42.83
N HIS A 590 21.02 -0.84 43.61
CA HIS A 590 22.34 -0.31 43.98
C HIS A 590 23.17 -0.26 42.69
N VAL A 591 22.91 0.75 41.86
CA VAL A 591 23.83 1.16 40.81
C VAL A 591 24.99 1.83 41.52
N ASP A 592 26.21 1.41 41.25
CA ASP A 592 27.37 2.20 41.63
C ASP A 592 27.21 3.60 40.99
N PRO A 593 27.12 4.68 41.78
CA PRO A 593 26.96 6.05 41.25
C PRO A 593 28.08 6.46 40.29
N ASN A 594 29.20 5.72 40.29
CA ASN A 594 30.34 5.96 39.43
C ASN A 594 30.24 5.29 38.05
N ALA A 595 29.21 4.46 37.80
CA ALA A 595 29.08 3.66 36.57
C ALA A 595 28.07 4.23 35.55
N VAL A 596 27.41 5.36 35.85
CA VAL A 596 26.44 6.00 34.97
C VAL A 596 26.89 7.42 34.65
N ILE A 597 27.00 7.73 33.35
CA ILE A 597 27.09 9.11 32.89
C ILE A 597 25.66 9.57 32.61
N LEU A 598 25.19 10.53 33.40
CA LEU A 598 23.94 11.24 33.16
C LEU A 598 24.27 12.57 32.47
N ILE A 599 23.72 12.78 31.28
CA ILE A 599 23.83 14.07 30.58
C ILE A 599 22.45 14.74 30.59
N PRO A 600 22.23 15.73 31.47
CA PRO A 600 20.99 16.48 31.52
C PRO A 600 20.99 17.61 30.48
N PHE A 601 19.89 17.74 29.74
CA PHE A 601 19.63 18.84 28.81
C PHE A 601 18.41 19.62 29.29
N GLN A 602 18.54 20.94 29.39
CA GLN A 602 17.42 21.81 29.77
C GLN A 602 16.40 22.01 28.62
N ALA A 603 16.86 21.87 27.37
CA ALA A 603 16.04 21.90 26.17
C ALA A 603 16.73 21.06 25.09
N PHE A 604 16.06 20.02 24.58
CA PHE A 604 16.62 19.19 23.51
C PHE A 604 16.56 19.93 22.16
N PRO A 605 17.68 20.07 21.43
CA PRO A 605 17.71 20.77 20.14
C PRO A 605 17.18 19.88 18.99
N ASN A 606 16.51 20.51 18.01
CA ASN A 606 15.98 19.86 16.80
C ASN A 606 17.06 19.12 15.99
N ASN A 607 18.30 19.62 16.00
CA ASN A 607 19.39 19.07 15.20
C ASN A 607 20.11 17.90 15.91
N GLY A 608 19.60 17.45 17.06
CA GLY A 608 20.24 16.43 17.88
C GLY A 608 21.44 16.94 18.68
N VAL A 609 22.01 16.05 19.50
CA VAL A 609 23.21 16.28 20.29
C VAL A 609 24.24 15.22 19.94
N THR A 610 25.42 15.68 19.54
CA THR A 610 26.61 14.82 19.40
C THR A 610 27.36 14.77 20.71
N VAL A 611 27.50 13.58 21.29
CA VAL A 611 28.38 13.33 22.42
C VAL A 611 29.59 12.58 21.90
N THR A 612 30.77 13.18 22.02
CA THR A 612 32.04 12.56 21.62
C THR A 612 32.86 12.17 22.85
N THR A 613 33.42 10.97 22.83
CA THR A 613 34.42 10.55 23.81
C THR A 613 35.46 9.66 23.15
N THR A 614 36.69 9.71 23.66
CA THR A 614 37.70 8.69 23.35
C THR A 614 37.34 7.41 24.09
N VAL A 615 37.48 6.25 23.45
CA VAL A 615 37.28 4.95 24.11
C VAL A 615 38.29 4.81 25.26
N PRO A 616 37.86 4.82 26.54
CA PRO A 616 38.75 4.59 27.66
C PRO A 616 39.24 3.14 27.63
N LEU A 617 40.51 2.90 27.98
CA LEU A 617 41.10 1.56 28.05
C LEU A 617 40.32 0.58 28.95
N ALA A 618 39.55 1.12 29.90
CA ALA A 618 38.73 0.35 30.84
C ALA A 618 37.39 -0.14 30.27
N LEU A 619 36.94 0.39 29.13
CA LEU A 619 35.70 -0.01 28.46
C LEU A 619 35.93 -1.07 27.36
N THR A 620 37.17 -1.55 27.20
CA THR A 620 37.49 -2.61 26.27
C THR A 620 36.81 -3.92 26.70
N GLY A 621 35.75 -4.30 26.00
CA GLY A 621 35.04 -5.59 26.09
C GLY A 621 33.60 -5.45 26.59
N MET A 622 33.13 -4.22 26.82
CA MET A 622 31.85 -3.93 27.45
C MET A 622 30.70 -3.52 26.54
N THR A 623 29.50 -4.06 26.67
CA THR A 623 28.30 -3.49 26.04
C THR A 623 27.80 -2.24 26.78
N LEU A 624 27.34 -1.21 26.06
CA LEU A 624 26.96 0.12 26.53
C LEU A 624 25.49 0.37 26.22
N ARG A 625 24.63 0.34 27.23
CA ARG A 625 23.21 0.62 27.07
C ARG A 625 22.93 2.13 27.10
N VAL A 626 22.17 2.67 26.14
CA VAL A 626 21.74 4.08 26.07
C VAL A 626 20.26 4.20 26.37
N GLN A 627 19.91 5.06 27.32
CA GLN A 627 18.52 5.38 27.67
C GLN A 627 18.29 6.89 27.67
N ALA A 628 17.15 7.36 27.14
CA ALA A 628 16.72 8.75 27.33
C ALA A 628 15.43 8.80 28.16
N PHE A 629 15.30 9.84 28.97
CA PHE A 629 14.17 10.12 29.86
C PHE A 629 13.64 11.53 29.60
N GLY A 630 12.34 11.68 29.34
CA GLY A 630 11.65 12.97 29.26
C GLY A 630 10.93 13.33 30.57
N ALA A 631 11.01 14.59 31.01
CA ALA A 631 10.30 15.07 32.19
C ALA A 631 8.83 15.44 31.88
N GLY A 632 7.92 14.47 31.96
CA GLY A 632 6.47 14.71 31.92
C GLY A 632 5.82 14.49 33.29
N THR A 633 5.09 15.47 33.82
CA THR A 633 4.47 15.42 35.16
C THR A 633 3.19 14.58 35.28
N SER A 634 2.76 13.85 34.24
CA SER A 634 1.71 12.83 34.33
C SER A 634 1.60 12.05 33.00
N GLY A 635 2.27 10.90 32.91
CA GLY A 635 2.26 9.98 31.76
C GLY A 635 3.47 9.05 31.80
N PRO A 636 3.42 7.83 31.21
CA PRO A 636 4.52 6.87 31.33
C PRO A 636 5.79 7.49 30.74
N ALA A 637 6.84 7.56 31.57
CA ALA A 637 8.15 8.01 31.17
C ALA A 637 8.63 7.20 29.96
N ILE A 638 8.91 7.90 28.85
CA ILE A 638 9.55 7.32 27.67
C ILE A 638 10.91 6.81 28.13
N SER A 639 11.12 5.49 28.13
CA SER A 639 12.41 4.85 28.45
C SER A 639 12.91 4.10 27.22
N GLY A 640 13.85 4.71 26.48
CA GLY A 640 14.66 3.96 25.53
C GLY A 640 15.71 3.11 26.27
N ALA A 641 16.12 1.97 25.75
CA ALA A 641 17.24 1.14 26.19
C ALA A 641 17.95 0.48 24.99
N HIS A 642 19.09 1.01 24.54
CA HIS A 642 19.86 0.45 23.41
C HIS A 642 21.19 -0.12 23.86
N GLU A 643 21.44 -1.42 23.72
CA GLU A 643 22.74 -2.04 23.97
C GLU A 643 23.74 -1.85 22.80
N ILE A 644 24.86 -1.18 23.05
CA ILE A 644 25.98 -0.95 22.12
C ILE A 644 27.15 -1.82 22.55
N VAL A 645 27.46 -2.94 21.89
CA VAL A 645 28.65 -3.73 22.29
C VAL A 645 29.92 -2.89 22.08
N VAL A 646 30.57 -2.37 23.15
CA VAL A 646 31.95 -1.89 23.11
C VAL A 646 32.83 -3.12 23.25
N PRO A 647 33.70 -3.42 22.30
CA PRO A 647 34.62 -4.55 22.40
C PRO A 647 35.85 -4.19 23.21
#